data_AF-A0A1Y1JGJ6-F1
#
_entry.id   AF-A0A1Y1JGJ6-F1
#
_cell.length_a   1.000
_cell.length_b   1.000
_cell.length_c   1.000
_cell.angle_alpha   90.00
_cell.angle_beta   90.00
_cell.angle_gamma   90.00
#
_symmetry.space_group_name_H-M   'P 1'
#
loop_
_entity.id
_entity.type
_entity.pdbx_description
1 polymer ?
#
loop_
_entity_poly.entity_id
_entity_poly.type
_entity_poly.pdbx_seq_one_letter_code
_entity_poly.pdbx_strand_id
1 'polypeptide(L)'
;MEERYSKWLNQYPFLNQWSIGDSDKALTKEDVTNYELTFISDPNNIADYNENYFVFAGKISRNLKELIKYLNNDFNNKCRNLNNWFYVIWKEHGHHFEDIKDVLKLIEKSGNNVYKQNHCTFDWLSYENEFENIIKLYNFNEYAPIIKNKIKDIAEKNYNDFCEYVHGCISTYNKFNENYCKDGKDKNNSTLCKELELFKENYDLYVSSLDEFLGNFPSIELTLNGYKKKCIPPNKMGYGRRSNTSETRNVQQNSDNLGHNNGGTNIDTRFNTCDSETQRATHYHIFDKFHIYKSSEDGSQNISDMSGLTLFCNENKTSVSNWDNNVKNICKKFILFFINLRTHMLESRITDCNYVKFLNLWLNKKLRESSENEQSRNNFYNYLNENTTRFDVNNELKDKIADIPSDKFEKLDILYELYDNYNQIVGEEIHISERKQKCLGYARKCVEKLSEAINKFDEDKNKDFFEALKEFSYIYSYGKYNTKSCVDIELPQLPKFKSSQKTTKEQRDQETLEACENDGTKLEIIDLQKMDKYSNILKSLNIYKKYKKFNNVQYSDYNKYCKDICNLEPSFPGVKDLCAKISKNLEDIASLTKKDERNDNCENFYYWLSDYIWNMFGKNSEHLENKSEVLKFLSVVYGIIYRLNIPECLFHYSSYDRKDIINEKKHLYYYFKYYNIIRNLIDNNKEETQKEDYCQYINYTRDLYEKYISICCSCFSDSKECSEYCKEYYKCDKSYYPGDLLYKLDCKFDIPKKNVDELFKQVTIKKDDLIMFQKGITRPSIQPAQNDPFYNIVVFAFSLLGIFFMFFIFYKFTPFGSWLHKRKLKKKNISYDIREEYMKEIKNKGGKNANLKSKNRRMQIAYQNN
;
A
#
# COMPACT_ATOMS: atom_id res chain seq x y z
N MET A 1 2.65 32.13 -16.30
CA MET A 1 1.18 32.04 -16.16
C MET A 1 0.57 30.85 -16.92
N GLU A 2 1.22 30.28 -17.94
CA GLU A 2 0.92 28.92 -18.46
C GLU A 2 1.46 27.79 -17.56
N GLU A 3 2.18 28.11 -16.48
CA GLU A 3 3.11 27.21 -15.77
C GLU A 3 2.43 26.18 -14.84
N ARG A 4 1.19 26.44 -14.38
CA ARG A 4 0.48 25.54 -13.44
C ARG A 4 -0.35 24.47 -14.13
N TYR A 5 -1.04 24.81 -15.22
CA TYR A 5 -1.73 23.84 -16.09
C TYR A 5 -0.71 22.99 -16.86
N SER A 6 0.35 23.60 -17.38
CA SER A 6 1.46 22.85 -17.96
C SER A 6 2.13 21.92 -16.95
N LYS A 7 2.19 22.25 -15.64
CA LYS A 7 2.68 21.31 -14.61
C LYS A 7 1.79 20.08 -14.43
N TRP A 8 0.46 20.21 -14.55
CA TRP A 8 -0.48 19.09 -14.51
C TRP A 8 -0.41 18.23 -15.77
N LEU A 9 -0.34 18.88 -16.94
CA LEU A 9 -0.09 18.22 -18.23
C LEU A 9 1.29 17.53 -18.25
N ASN A 10 2.31 18.12 -17.63
CA ASN A 10 3.64 17.54 -17.47
C ASN A 10 3.64 16.36 -16.48
N GLN A 11 2.74 16.36 -15.48
CA GLN A 11 2.58 15.25 -14.54
C GLN A 11 1.86 14.05 -15.18
N TYR A 12 0.97 14.29 -16.14
CA TYR A 12 0.31 13.24 -16.92
C TYR A 12 0.47 13.50 -18.43
N PRO A 13 1.67 13.29 -19.00
CA PRO A 13 1.99 13.69 -20.38
C PRO A 13 1.11 13.03 -21.45
N PHE A 14 0.45 11.92 -21.12
CA PHE A 14 -0.51 11.26 -22.00
C PHE A 14 -1.83 12.04 -22.15
N LEU A 15 -2.08 13.02 -21.28
CA LEU A 15 -3.16 13.99 -21.38
C LEU A 15 -2.76 15.23 -22.21
N ASN A 16 -1.54 15.30 -22.77
CA ASN A 16 -1.07 16.42 -23.63
C ASN A 16 -1.87 16.63 -24.93
N GLN A 17 -2.93 15.87 -25.16
CA GLN A 17 -3.91 16.15 -26.22
C GLN A 17 -5.09 17.00 -25.72
N TRP A 18 -5.08 17.42 -24.45
CA TRP A 18 -6.14 18.26 -23.87
C TRP A 18 -6.09 19.67 -24.45
N SER A 19 -7.04 19.95 -25.32
CA SER A 19 -7.38 21.30 -25.75
C SER A 19 -8.54 21.79 -24.90
N ILE A 20 -8.39 22.96 -24.27
CA ILE A 20 -9.50 23.72 -23.68
C ILE A 20 -10.53 24.12 -24.77
N GLY A 21 -10.19 23.89 -26.05
CA GLY A 21 -11.04 24.15 -27.19
C GLY A 21 -11.42 25.63 -27.28
N ASP A 22 -12.55 25.88 -27.91
CA ASP A 22 -13.15 27.21 -28.06
C ASP A 22 -13.73 27.77 -26.74
N SER A 23 -13.66 27.03 -25.62
CA SER A 23 -14.33 27.39 -24.36
C SER A 23 -13.71 28.60 -23.65
N ASP A 24 -12.47 28.97 -23.95
CA ASP A 24 -11.84 30.19 -23.40
C ASP A 24 -11.66 31.34 -24.39
N LYS A 25 -12.23 31.23 -25.61
CA LYS A 25 -12.09 32.29 -26.64
C LYS A 25 -12.59 33.66 -26.13
N ALA A 26 -12.06 34.73 -26.70
CA ALA A 26 -12.54 36.08 -26.42
C ALA A 26 -14.04 36.22 -26.75
N LEU A 27 -14.75 37.04 -25.99
CA LEU A 27 -16.17 37.31 -26.25
C LEU A 27 -16.32 38.12 -27.54
N THR A 28 -17.23 37.69 -28.40
CA THR A 28 -17.63 38.49 -29.56
C THR A 28 -18.57 39.61 -29.12
N LYS A 29 -18.78 40.63 -29.97
CA LYS A 29 -19.77 41.68 -29.70
C LYS A 29 -21.18 41.11 -29.46
N GLU A 30 -21.53 40.04 -30.17
CA GLU A 30 -22.81 39.35 -29.99
C GLU A 30 -22.88 38.63 -28.63
N ASP A 31 -21.80 38.00 -28.18
CA ASP A 31 -21.73 37.39 -26.85
C ASP A 31 -21.90 38.45 -25.75
N VAL A 32 -21.27 39.62 -25.94
CA VAL A 32 -21.38 40.76 -25.02
C VAL A 32 -22.82 41.23 -24.90
N THR A 33 -23.45 41.57 -26.03
CA THR A 33 -24.85 42.01 -26.06
C THR A 33 -25.80 40.95 -25.48
N ASN A 34 -25.55 39.67 -25.75
CA ASN A 34 -26.37 38.57 -25.22
C ASN A 34 -26.27 38.42 -23.70
N TYR A 35 -25.08 38.53 -23.10
CA TYR A 35 -24.95 38.44 -21.64
C TYR A 35 -25.44 39.72 -20.95
N GLU A 36 -25.22 40.89 -21.53
CA GLU A 36 -25.71 42.17 -21.01
C GLU A 36 -27.24 42.17 -20.86
N LEU A 37 -27.97 41.65 -21.85
CA LEU A 37 -29.43 41.46 -21.77
C LEU A 37 -29.87 40.52 -20.63
N THR A 38 -28.99 39.57 -20.26
CA THR A 38 -29.28 38.54 -19.25
C THR A 38 -28.94 39.01 -17.83
N PHE A 39 -27.94 39.88 -17.65
CA PHE A 39 -27.39 40.25 -16.33
C PHE A 39 -27.61 41.73 -15.92
N ILE A 40 -27.81 42.66 -16.87
CA ILE A 40 -27.94 44.11 -16.56
C ILE A 40 -29.40 44.52 -16.24
N SER A 41 -30.37 43.60 -16.37
CA SER A 41 -31.79 43.88 -16.08
C SER A 41 -32.15 43.87 -14.57
N ASP A 42 -31.21 43.58 -13.66
CA ASP A 42 -31.39 43.68 -12.20
C ASP A 42 -30.53 44.82 -11.61
N PRO A 43 -31.12 45.98 -11.25
CA PRO A 43 -30.40 47.16 -10.80
C PRO A 43 -29.63 46.98 -9.48
N ASN A 44 -29.87 45.90 -8.73
CA ASN A 44 -29.23 45.67 -7.42
C ASN A 44 -27.85 44.99 -7.50
N ASN A 45 -27.39 44.56 -8.68
CA ASN A 45 -26.20 43.70 -8.82
C ASN A 45 -24.94 44.39 -9.37
N ILE A 46 -24.93 45.71 -9.57
CA ILE A 46 -23.85 46.39 -10.34
C ILE A 46 -22.76 47.03 -9.45
N ALA A 47 -22.98 47.19 -8.14
CA ALA A 47 -22.15 48.09 -7.34
C ALA A 47 -20.74 47.59 -6.95
N ASP A 48 -20.45 46.28 -6.97
CA ASP A 48 -19.21 45.72 -6.38
C ASP A 48 -18.36 44.83 -7.33
N TYR A 49 -18.74 44.64 -8.60
CA TYR A 49 -18.01 43.75 -9.52
C TYR A 49 -17.09 44.51 -10.48
N ASN A 50 -15.86 44.02 -10.67
CA ASN A 50 -14.88 44.59 -11.60
C ASN A 50 -15.08 44.08 -13.05
N GLU A 51 -14.41 44.71 -14.03
CA GLU A 51 -14.51 44.32 -15.46
C GLU A 51 -14.17 42.84 -15.71
N ASN A 52 -13.27 42.25 -14.93
CA ASN A 52 -12.89 40.84 -15.06
C ASN A 52 -14.03 39.88 -14.70
N TYR A 53 -14.89 40.23 -13.74
CA TYR A 53 -16.07 39.45 -13.38
C TYR A 53 -17.09 39.40 -14.54
N PHE A 54 -17.30 40.51 -15.23
CA PHE A 54 -18.23 40.56 -16.38
C PHE A 54 -17.73 39.75 -17.57
N VAL A 55 -16.42 39.82 -17.87
CA VAL A 55 -15.81 38.98 -18.91
C VAL A 55 -15.93 37.49 -18.56
N PHE A 56 -15.68 37.13 -17.30
CA PHE A 56 -15.81 35.77 -16.81
C PHE A 56 -17.25 35.24 -16.88
N ALA A 57 -18.22 36.03 -16.39
CA ALA A 57 -19.64 35.69 -16.45
C ALA A 57 -20.14 35.58 -17.90
N GLY A 58 -19.67 36.46 -18.79
CA GLY A 58 -19.97 36.41 -20.22
C GLY A 58 -19.44 35.13 -20.88
N LYS A 59 -18.23 34.69 -20.54
CA LYS A 59 -17.65 33.42 -21.03
C LYS A 59 -18.46 32.20 -20.54
N ILE A 60 -18.85 32.17 -19.27
CA ILE A 60 -19.72 31.11 -18.71
C ILE A 60 -21.05 31.06 -19.46
N SER A 61 -21.70 32.21 -19.61
CA SER A 61 -23.00 32.33 -20.29
C SER A 61 -22.94 31.86 -21.73
N ARG A 62 -21.91 32.28 -22.49
CA ARG A 62 -21.67 31.81 -23.86
C ARG A 62 -21.51 30.30 -23.92
N ASN A 63 -20.62 29.73 -23.09
CA ASN A 63 -20.34 28.29 -23.13
C ASN A 63 -21.60 27.47 -22.79
N LEU A 64 -22.40 27.92 -21.81
CA LEU A 64 -23.68 27.30 -21.48
C LEU A 64 -24.70 27.41 -22.63
N LYS A 65 -24.73 28.53 -23.36
CA LYS A 65 -25.59 28.72 -24.54
C LYS A 65 -25.15 27.84 -25.71
N GLU A 66 -23.85 27.65 -25.90
CA GLU A 66 -23.32 26.74 -26.92
C GLU A 66 -23.74 25.28 -26.66
N LEU A 67 -23.94 24.86 -25.41
CA LEU A 67 -24.51 23.54 -25.09
C LEU A 67 -25.91 23.34 -25.72
N ILE A 68 -26.72 24.40 -25.87
CA ILE A 68 -28.07 24.34 -26.46
C ILE A 68 -28.03 23.95 -27.94
N LYS A 69 -26.98 24.36 -28.67
CA LYS A 69 -26.90 24.19 -30.13
C LYS A 69 -26.75 22.71 -30.54
N TYR A 70 -26.41 21.83 -29.60
CA TYR A 70 -26.09 20.43 -29.84
C TYR A 70 -27.07 19.50 -29.10
N LEU A 71 -28.31 19.38 -29.59
CA LEU A 71 -29.33 18.46 -29.04
C LEU A 71 -29.19 17.00 -29.53
N ASN A 72 -27.97 16.54 -29.86
CA ASN A 72 -27.66 15.18 -30.35
C ASN A 72 -26.42 14.60 -29.62
N ASN A 73 -26.04 13.35 -29.94
CA ASN A 73 -24.99 12.47 -29.35
C ASN A 73 -23.67 13.10 -28.80
N ASP A 74 -23.35 14.37 -29.09
CA ASP A 74 -22.17 15.09 -28.60
C ASP A 74 -22.42 15.94 -27.33
N PHE A 75 -23.67 16.04 -26.86
CA PHE A 75 -24.03 16.87 -25.69
C PHE A 75 -23.24 16.53 -24.43
N ASN A 76 -23.05 15.25 -24.12
CA ASN A 76 -22.31 14.79 -22.94
C ASN A 76 -20.82 15.20 -23.01
N ASN A 77 -20.20 15.09 -24.18
CA ASN A 77 -18.81 15.51 -24.38
C ASN A 77 -18.66 17.02 -24.19
N LYS A 78 -19.61 17.82 -24.71
CA LYS A 78 -19.59 19.27 -24.52
C LYS A 78 -19.83 19.68 -23.06
N CYS A 79 -20.71 18.96 -22.35
CA CYS A 79 -20.91 19.16 -20.92
C CYS A 79 -19.62 18.85 -20.12
N ARG A 80 -18.94 17.76 -20.48
CA ARG A 80 -17.64 17.39 -19.90
C ARG A 80 -16.59 18.48 -20.14
N ASN A 81 -16.51 18.97 -21.37
CA ASN A 81 -15.61 20.08 -21.74
C ASN A 81 -15.89 21.35 -20.95
N LEU A 82 -17.15 21.65 -20.67
CA LEU A 82 -17.52 22.78 -19.82
C LEU A 82 -17.06 22.57 -18.36
N ASN A 83 -17.29 21.39 -17.79
CA ASN A 83 -16.82 21.03 -16.45
C ASN A 83 -15.28 21.10 -16.35
N ASN A 84 -14.60 20.65 -17.39
CA ASN A 84 -13.15 20.71 -17.56
C ASN A 84 -12.65 22.16 -17.65
N TRP A 85 -13.33 23.02 -18.40
CA TRP A 85 -12.99 24.44 -18.49
C TRP A 85 -13.14 25.15 -17.13
N PHE A 86 -14.18 24.83 -16.35
CA PHE A 86 -14.30 25.35 -14.98
C PHE A 86 -13.11 24.98 -14.09
N TYR A 87 -12.56 23.77 -14.23
CA TYR A 87 -11.37 23.36 -13.51
C TYR A 87 -10.13 24.18 -13.89
N VAL A 88 -9.95 24.46 -15.17
CA VAL A 88 -8.83 25.29 -15.66
C VAL A 88 -8.96 26.71 -15.13
N ILE A 89 -10.14 27.32 -15.24
CA ILE A 89 -10.36 28.68 -14.75
C ILE A 89 -10.14 28.79 -13.24
N TRP A 90 -10.60 27.79 -12.48
CA TRP A 90 -10.33 27.67 -11.05
C TRP A 90 -8.83 27.60 -10.72
N LYS A 91 -8.05 26.79 -11.46
CA LYS A 91 -6.59 26.64 -11.23
C LYS A 91 -5.75 27.83 -11.71
N GLU A 92 -6.06 28.39 -12.87
CA GLU A 92 -5.19 29.36 -13.56
C GLU A 92 -5.50 30.82 -13.20
N HIS A 93 -6.78 31.17 -13.10
CA HIS A 93 -7.22 32.56 -12.99
C HIS A 93 -7.63 32.94 -11.56
N GLY A 94 -7.54 31.99 -10.61
CA GLY A 94 -7.73 32.25 -9.18
C GLY A 94 -9.18 32.55 -8.78
N HIS A 95 -10.15 32.22 -9.63
CA HIS A 95 -11.57 32.37 -9.30
C HIS A 95 -11.97 31.40 -8.19
N HIS A 96 -12.78 31.88 -7.26
CA HIS A 96 -13.32 31.05 -6.18
C HIS A 96 -14.56 30.30 -6.65
N PHE A 97 -14.85 29.16 -6.04
CA PHE A 97 -16.07 28.39 -6.34
C PHE A 97 -17.34 29.23 -6.13
N GLU A 98 -17.30 30.20 -5.22
CA GLU A 98 -18.42 31.10 -4.97
C GLU A 98 -18.71 32.01 -6.18
N ASP A 99 -17.69 32.48 -6.90
CA ASP A 99 -17.87 33.28 -8.13
C ASP A 99 -18.59 32.46 -9.21
N ILE A 100 -18.23 31.20 -9.36
CA ILE A 100 -18.88 30.27 -10.30
C ILE A 100 -20.33 30.02 -9.87
N LYS A 101 -20.57 29.77 -8.58
CA LYS A 101 -21.92 29.55 -8.04
C LYS A 101 -22.81 30.76 -8.26
N ASP A 102 -22.29 31.96 -8.06
CA ASP A 102 -23.07 33.19 -8.19
C ASP A 102 -23.45 33.46 -9.64
N VAL A 103 -22.51 33.27 -10.59
CA VAL A 103 -22.83 33.34 -12.02
C VAL A 103 -23.86 32.28 -12.42
N LEU A 104 -23.71 31.03 -11.97
CA LEU A 104 -24.66 29.96 -12.27
C LEU A 104 -26.06 30.27 -11.70
N LYS A 105 -26.16 30.72 -10.44
CA LYS A 105 -27.44 31.14 -9.81
C LYS A 105 -28.11 32.28 -10.59
N LEU A 106 -27.34 33.24 -11.09
CA LEU A 106 -27.87 34.36 -11.88
C LEU A 106 -28.45 33.88 -13.22
N ILE A 107 -27.78 32.94 -13.89
CA ILE A 107 -28.27 32.31 -15.12
C ILE A 107 -29.52 31.46 -14.86
N GLU A 108 -29.62 30.82 -13.69
CA GLU A 108 -30.84 30.08 -13.30
C GLU A 108 -32.04 31.03 -13.15
N LYS A 109 -31.83 32.19 -12.52
CA LYS A 109 -32.87 33.20 -12.33
C LYS A 109 -33.36 33.81 -13.64
N SER A 110 -32.50 33.87 -14.66
CA SER A 110 -32.85 34.41 -15.97
C SER A 110 -33.69 33.46 -16.84
N GLY A 111 -34.09 32.29 -16.32
CA GLY A 111 -34.93 31.31 -17.02
C GLY A 111 -34.19 30.41 -18.02
N ASN A 112 -32.86 30.53 -18.13
CA ASN A 112 -32.02 29.75 -19.05
C ASN A 112 -31.48 28.47 -18.38
N ASN A 113 -32.36 27.63 -17.81
CA ASN A 113 -32.03 26.39 -17.09
C ASN A 113 -31.60 25.21 -18.01
N VAL A 114 -30.93 25.50 -19.12
CA VAL A 114 -30.60 24.54 -20.19
C VAL A 114 -29.78 23.37 -19.67
N TYR A 115 -28.78 23.63 -18.83
CA TYR A 115 -27.89 22.59 -18.32
C TYR A 115 -28.62 21.68 -17.33
N LYS A 116 -29.56 22.20 -16.52
CA LYS A 116 -30.44 21.38 -15.66
C LYS A 116 -31.42 20.53 -16.46
N GLN A 117 -32.04 21.11 -17.50
CA GLN A 117 -33.00 20.40 -18.35
C GLN A 117 -32.36 19.24 -19.13
N ASN A 118 -31.09 19.36 -19.48
CA ASN A 118 -30.35 18.35 -20.23
C ASN A 118 -29.37 17.53 -19.36
N HIS A 119 -29.52 17.58 -18.03
CA HIS A 119 -28.74 16.77 -17.08
C HIS A 119 -27.21 16.98 -17.14
N CYS A 120 -26.78 18.18 -17.57
CA CYS A 120 -25.41 18.66 -17.44
C CYS A 120 -25.28 19.36 -16.08
N THR A 121 -24.82 18.64 -15.07
CA THR A 121 -24.73 19.09 -13.69
C THR A 121 -23.30 19.33 -13.27
N PHE A 122 -23.13 20.23 -12.30
CA PHE A 122 -21.84 20.59 -11.71
C PHE A 122 -21.72 19.95 -10.33
N ASP A 123 -21.78 18.61 -10.26
CA ASP A 123 -21.85 17.84 -9.01
C ASP A 123 -20.69 18.15 -8.04
N TRP A 124 -19.52 18.49 -8.60
CA TRP A 124 -18.33 18.89 -7.85
C TRP A 124 -18.50 20.17 -7.02
N LEU A 125 -19.52 21.00 -7.27
CA LEU A 125 -19.84 22.15 -6.40
C LEU A 125 -20.27 21.71 -4.99
N SER A 126 -20.79 20.49 -4.85
CA SER A 126 -21.15 19.90 -3.55
C SER A 126 -20.00 19.13 -2.92
N TYR A 127 -18.91 18.91 -3.67
CA TYR A 127 -17.76 18.10 -3.30
C TYR A 127 -16.46 18.77 -3.75
N GLU A 128 -16.28 20.04 -3.38
CA GLU A 128 -15.17 20.89 -3.86
C GLU A 128 -13.79 20.29 -3.59
N ASN A 129 -13.63 19.55 -2.49
CA ASN A 129 -12.40 18.84 -2.13
C ASN A 129 -12.06 17.67 -3.07
N GLU A 130 -13.05 17.17 -3.81
CA GLU A 130 -12.91 16.08 -4.79
C GLU A 130 -12.94 16.58 -6.23
N PHE A 131 -13.02 17.90 -6.46
CA PHE A 131 -13.18 18.48 -7.79
C PHE A 131 -12.12 17.98 -8.78
N GLU A 132 -10.84 18.01 -8.39
CA GLU A 132 -9.73 17.55 -9.24
C GLU A 132 -9.83 16.05 -9.57
N ASN A 133 -10.30 15.23 -8.63
CA ASN A 133 -10.43 13.79 -8.80
C ASN A 133 -11.61 13.42 -9.71
N ILE A 134 -12.72 14.16 -9.60
CA ILE A 134 -13.88 14.05 -10.49
C ILE A 134 -13.48 14.40 -11.93
N ILE A 135 -12.74 15.48 -12.11
CA ILE A 135 -12.28 15.94 -13.43
C ILE A 135 -11.29 14.96 -14.07
N LYS A 136 -10.38 14.35 -13.29
CA LYS A 136 -9.50 13.26 -13.79
C LYS A 136 -10.32 12.08 -14.32
N LEU A 137 -11.38 11.67 -13.62
CA LEU A 137 -12.25 10.59 -14.07
C LEU A 137 -12.97 10.94 -15.38
N TYR A 138 -13.50 12.17 -15.48
CA TYR A 138 -14.16 12.64 -16.71
C TYR A 138 -13.18 12.61 -17.90
N ASN A 139 -11.98 13.14 -17.70
CA ASN A 139 -10.93 13.14 -18.71
C ASN A 139 -10.56 11.72 -19.15
N PHE A 140 -10.49 10.77 -18.23
CA PHE A 140 -10.26 9.37 -18.59
C PHE A 140 -11.31 8.87 -19.60
N ASN A 141 -12.59 9.15 -19.34
CA ASN A 141 -13.69 8.70 -20.21
C ASN A 141 -13.68 9.33 -21.60
N GLU A 142 -13.17 10.55 -21.74
CA GLU A 142 -13.13 11.26 -23.02
C GLU A 142 -12.04 10.69 -23.91
N TYR A 143 -10.87 10.52 -23.33
CA TYR A 143 -9.68 10.24 -24.10
C TYR A 143 -9.40 8.75 -24.23
N ALA A 144 -9.81 7.91 -23.27
CA ALA A 144 -9.54 6.47 -23.35
C ALA A 144 -9.97 5.84 -24.69
N PRO A 145 -11.17 6.13 -25.25
CA PRO A 145 -11.55 5.65 -26.58
C PRO A 145 -10.68 6.20 -27.72
N ILE A 146 -10.23 7.46 -27.62
CA ILE A 146 -9.43 8.18 -28.64
C ILE A 146 -8.01 7.63 -28.69
N ILE A 147 -7.40 7.43 -27.51
CA ILE A 147 -6.02 6.95 -27.39
C ILE A 147 -5.94 5.43 -27.26
N LYS A 148 -7.03 4.68 -27.46
CA LYS A 148 -7.09 3.22 -27.26
C LYS A 148 -5.90 2.43 -27.83
N ASN A 149 -5.43 2.79 -29.03
CA ASN A 149 -4.31 2.12 -29.70
C ASN A 149 -2.93 2.53 -29.13
N LYS A 150 -2.87 3.59 -28.34
CA LYS A 150 -1.68 4.14 -27.68
C LYS A 150 -1.67 3.91 -26.18
N ILE A 151 -2.81 3.57 -25.56
CA ILE A 151 -2.92 3.34 -24.10
C ILE A 151 -1.89 2.31 -23.65
N LYS A 152 -1.71 1.22 -24.41
CA LYS A 152 -0.69 0.22 -24.13
C LYS A 152 0.73 0.83 -24.08
N ASP A 153 1.12 1.53 -25.13
CA ASP A 153 2.44 2.18 -25.21
C ASP A 153 2.65 3.24 -24.11
N ILE A 154 1.58 3.95 -23.74
CA ILE A 154 1.57 4.94 -22.65
C ILE A 154 1.77 4.24 -21.31
N ALA A 155 1.02 3.17 -21.06
CA ALA A 155 1.11 2.37 -19.84
C ALA A 155 2.46 1.65 -19.73
N GLU A 156 3.12 1.33 -20.85
CA GLU A 156 4.49 0.77 -20.85
C GLU A 156 5.55 1.84 -20.55
N LYS A 157 5.47 3.01 -21.17
CA LYS A 157 6.48 4.09 -21.02
C LYS A 157 6.37 4.82 -19.68
N ASN A 158 5.15 5.12 -19.26
CA ASN A 158 4.86 5.94 -18.08
C ASN A 158 3.97 5.15 -17.09
N TYR A 159 4.31 3.88 -16.85
CA TYR A 159 3.50 2.97 -16.05
C TYR A 159 3.11 3.54 -14.68
N ASN A 160 4.05 4.14 -13.95
CA ASN A 160 3.78 4.64 -12.60
C ASN A 160 2.71 5.73 -12.62
N ASP A 161 2.87 6.72 -13.49
CA ASP A 161 1.95 7.85 -13.58
C ASP A 161 0.59 7.41 -14.12
N PHE A 162 0.56 6.52 -15.13
CA PHE A 162 -0.67 5.94 -15.66
C PHE A 162 -1.39 5.08 -14.60
N CYS A 163 -0.64 4.28 -13.85
CA CYS A 163 -1.17 3.44 -12.78
C CYS A 163 -1.72 4.26 -11.62
N GLU A 164 -1.00 5.28 -11.16
CA GLU A 164 -1.47 6.18 -10.10
C GLU A 164 -2.72 6.94 -10.53
N TYR A 165 -2.75 7.40 -11.78
CA TYR A 165 -3.90 8.07 -12.38
C TYR A 165 -5.15 7.16 -12.39
N VAL A 166 -4.99 5.93 -12.89
CA VAL A 166 -6.07 4.94 -12.97
C VAL A 166 -6.55 4.55 -11.56
N HIS A 167 -5.64 4.31 -10.60
CA HIS A 167 -6.03 4.03 -9.22
C HIS A 167 -6.76 5.21 -8.56
N GLY A 168 -6.35 6.44 -8.87
CA GLY A 168 -7.08 7.65 -8.48
C GLY A 168 -8.51 7.62 -9.01
N CYS A 169 -8.71 7.29 -10.28
CA CYS A 169 -10.04 7.17 -10.89
C CYS A 169 -10.88 6.04 -10.26
N ILE A 170 -10.30 4.87 -9.97
CA ILE A 170 -10.98 3.77 -9.26
C ILE A 170 -11.41 4.21 -7.85
N SER A 171 -10.54 4.93 -7.14
CA SER A 171 -10.87 5.47 -5.81
C SER A 171 -12.04 6.45 -5.88
N THR A 172 -12.04 7.36 -6.86
CA THR A 172 -13.16 8.28 -7.11
C THR A 172 -14.43 7.52 -7.44
N TYR A 173 -14.34 6.51 -8.32
CA TYR A 173 -15.47 5.66 -8.69
C TYR A 173 -16.08 4.99 -7.46
N ASN A 174 -15.28 4.29 -6.64
CA ASN A 174 -15.78 3.60 -5.45
C ASN A 174 -16.42 4.58 -4.44
N LYS A 175 -15.81 5.76 -4.27
CA LYS A 175 -16.30 6.78 -3.33
C LYS A 175 -17.72 7.25 -3.67
N PHE A 176 -17.97 7.55 -4.94
CA PHE A 176 -19.23 8.16 -5.37
C PHE A 176 -20.26 7.14 -5.88
N ASN A 177 -19.84 6.00 -6.45
CA ASN A 177 -20.75 5.02 -7.02
C ASN A 177 -21.67 4.39 -5.96
N GLU A 178 -21.17 4.11 -4.76
CA GLU A 178 -21.98 3.47 -3.71
C GLU A 178 -22.86 4.44 -2.92
N ASN A 179 -22.32 5.60 -2.55
CA ASN A 179 -22.99 6.50 -1.61
C ASN A 179 -23.79 7.62 -2.29
N TYR A 180 -23.44 7.99 -3.52
CA TYR A 180 -24.07 9.10 -4.24
C TYR A 180 -25.04 8.61 -5.33
N CYS A 181 -24.66 7.59 -6.09
CA CYS A 181 -25.43 7.14 -7.26
C CYS A 181 -26.40 5.96 -7.00
N LYS A 182 -26.31 5.25 -5.86
CA LYS A 182 -27.24 4.15 -5.51
C LYS A 182 -28.52 4.60 -4.78
N ASP A 183 -28.44 5.59 -3.88
CA ASP A 183 -29.55 5.96 -2.97
C ASP A 183 -30.18 7.35 -3.23
N GLY A 184 -29.72 8.10 -4.24
CA GLY A 184 -30.17 9.47 -4.53
C GLY A 184 -31.37 9.57 -5.48
N LYS A 185 -32.32 10.48 -5.19
CA LYS A 185 -33.52 10.77 -6.02
C LYS A 185 -33.24 11.28 -7.44
N ASP A 186 -32.00 11.65 -7.77
CA ASP A 186 -31.60 12.28 -9.05
C ASP A 186 -30.56 11.47 -9.86
N LYS A 187 -30.48 10.14 -9.68
CA LYS A 187 -29.52 9.26 -10.39
C LYS A 187 -29.43 9.52 -11.91
N ASN A 188 -30.57 9.71 -12.56
CA ASN A 188 -30.64 9.88 -14.02
C ASN A 188 -30.20 11.26 -14.51
N ASN A 189 -30.08 12.22 -13.59
CA ASN A 189 -29.88 13.64 -13.89
C ASN A 189 -28.47 14.15 -13.57
N SER A 190 -27.62 13.31 -12.95
CA SER A 190 -26.25 13.66 -12.58
C SER A 190 -25.24 13.33 -13.69
N THR A 191 -24.47 14.32 -14.11
CA THR A 191 -23.29 14.14 -14.98
C THR A 191 -22.29 13.21 -14.30
N LEU A 192 -22.02 13.37 -13.01
CA LEU A 192 -21.11 12.49 -12.27
C LEU A 192 -21.56 11.03 -12.37
N CYS A 193 -22.83 10.71 -12.08
CA CYS A 193 -23.28 9.32 -12.13
C CYS A 193 -23.18 8.71 -13.53
N LYS A 194 -23.47 9.47 -14.59
CA LYS A 194 -23.29 9.01 -15.99
C LYS A 194 -21.82 8.75 -16.30
N GLU A 195 -20.92 9.61 -15.85
CA GLU A 195 -19.49 9.44 -16.04
C GLU A 195 -18.93 8.27 -15.22
N LEU A 196 -19.48 7.97 -14.05
CA LEU A 196 -19.12 6.76 -13.30
C LEU A 196 -19.51 5.49 -14.06
N GLU A 197 -20.72 5.42 -14.61
CA GLU A 197 -21.17 4.30 -15.44
C GLU A 197 -20.24 4.13 -16.67
N LEU A 198 -19.96 5.22 -17.38
CA LEU A 198 -19.05 5.23 -18.53
C LEU A 198 -17.61 4.86 -18.15
N PHE A 199 -17.16 5.23 -16.95
CA PHE A 199 -15.83 4.85 -16.44
C PHE A 199 -15.72 3.35 -16.24
N LYS A 200 -16.75 2.69 -15.71
CA LYS A 200 -16.75 1.23 -15.59
C LYS A 200 -16.55 0.58 -16.96
N GLU A 201 -17.32 1.01 -17.96
CA GLU A 201 -17.23 0.48 -19.33
C GLU A 201 -15.85 0.73 -19.95
N ASN A 202 -15.34 1.97 -19.90
CA ASN A 202 -14.05 2.32 -20.48
C ASN A 202 -12.88 1.65 -19.76
N TYR A 203 -12.97 1.50 -18.44
CA TYR A 203 -11.96 0.79 -17.66
C TYR A 203 -11.90 -0.69 -18.06
N ASP A 204 -13.05 -1.36 -18.13
CA ASP A 204 -13.11 -2.77 -18.51
C ASP A 204 -12.63 -2.99 -19.94
N LEU A 205 -12.93 -2.08 -20.87
CA LEU A 205 -12.50 -2.18 -22.26
C LEU A 205 -11.02 -1.87 -22.46
N TYR A 206 -10.50 -0.81 -21.82
CA TYR A 206 -9.20 -0.25 -22.18
C TYR A 206 -8.10 -0.45 -21.14
N VAL A 207 -8.44 -0.82 -19.91
CA VAL A 207 -7.47 -0.99 -18.81
C VAL A 207 -7.46 -2.41 -18.28
N SER A 208 -8.62 -3.00 -17.97
CA SER A 208 -8.70 -4.41 -17.55
C SER A 208 -8.14 -5.36 -18.61
N SER A 209 -8.23 -4.99 -19.90
CA SER A 209 -7.64 -5.74 -21.01
C SER A 209 -6.10 -5.66 -21.09
N LEU A 210 -5.46 -4.78 -20.31
CA LEU A 210 -3.99 -4.67 -20.22
C LEU A 210 -3.39 -5.62 -19.16
N ASP A 211 -4.22 -6.32 -18.39
CA ASP A 211 -3.82 -7.16 -17.26
C ASP A 211 -2.88 -8.31 -17.66
N GLU A 212 -3.01 -8.85 -18.88
CA GLU A 212 -2.10 -9.89 -19.40
C GLU A 212 -0.65 -9.39 -19.58
N PHE A 213 -0.45 -8.07 -19.73
CA PHE A 213 0.84 -7.51 -20.13
C PHE A 213 1.54 -6.74 -19.02
N LEU A 214 0.79 -6.11 -18.11
CA LEU A 214 1.35 -5.12 -17.18
C LEU A 214 1.21 -5.41 -15.67
N GLY A 215 0.62 -6.54 -15.29
CA GLY A 215 0.38 -6.93 -13.90
C GLY A 215 -0.93 -6.35 -13.36
N ASN A 216 -1.77 -7.21 -12.77
CA ASN A 216 -3.21 -6.96 -12.64
C ASN A 216 -3.57 -5.62 -11.98
N PHE A 217 -4.17 -4.74 -12.75
CA PHE A 217 -5.06 -3.70 -12.25
C PHE A 217 -6.25 -4.41 -11.55
N PRO A 218 -6.75 -3.89 -10.42
CA PRO A 218 -7.82 -4.57 -9.69
C PRO A 218 -9.13 -4.51 -10.48
N SER A 219 -9.94 -5.57 -10.45
CA SER A 219 -11.34 -5.44 -10.89
C SER A 219 -12.04 -4.39 -10.04
N ILE A 220 -12.81 -3.50 -10.68
CA ILE A 220 -13.58 -2.45 -10.01
C ILE A 220 -14.46 -3.03 -8.89
N GLU A 221 -14.99 -4.25 -9.06
CA GLU A 221 -15.88 -4.91 -8.09
C GLU A 221 -15.14 -5.43 -6.83
N LEU A 222 -13.84 -5.73 -6.92
CA LEU A 222 -13.03 -6.21 -5.78
C LEU A 222 -12.54 -5.07 -4.88
N THR A 223 -12.52 -3.83 -5.37
CA THR A 223 -11.98 -2.66 -4.65
C THR A 223 -12.92 -1.97 -3.67
N LEU A 224 -14.13 -2.51 -3.45
CA LEU A 224 -15.05 -2.04 -2.41
C LEU A 224 -14.45 -2.08 -0.99
N ASN A 225 -13.38 -2.86 -0.79
CA ASN A 225 -12.62 -2.94 0.46
C ASN A 225 -11.22 -2.30 0.34
N GLY A 226 -11.15 -0.97 0.19
CA GLY A 226 -10.06 -0.12 0.73
C GLY A 226 -8.58 -0.42 0.43
N TYR A 227 -8.22 -1.28 -0.52
CA TYR A 227 -6.81 -1.59 -0.82
C TYR A 227 -6.16 -0.52 -1.71
N LYS A 228 -5.27 0.32 -1.15
CA LYS A 228 -4.29 1.10 -1.94
C LYS A 228 -3.11 0.19 -2.34
N LYS A 229 -3.06 -0.22 -3.62
CA LYS A 229 -1.95 -0.99 -4.19
C LYS A 229 -0.83 -0.06 -4.64
N LYS A 230 0.44 -0.50 -4.57
CA LYS A 230 1.60 0.26 -5.08
C LYS A 230 1.75 0.06 -6.60
N CYS A 231 1.88 1.16 -7.34
CA CYS A 231 2.17 1.17 -8.78
C CYS A 231 3.66 0.91 -9.03
N ILE A 232 4.01 -0.31 -9.46
CA ILE A 232 5.39 -0.70 -9.81
C ILE A 232 5.38 -1.28 -11.23
N PRO A 233 6.24 -0.84 -12.18
CA PRO A 233 6.21 -1.32 -13.54
C PRO A 233 6.52 -2.81 -13.63
N PRO A 234 5.93 -3.54 -14.58
CA PRO A 234 6.10 -4.99 -14.74
C PRO A 234 7.53 -5.34 -15.15
N ASN A 235 8.20 -4.46 -15.91
CA ASN A 235 9.62 -4.58 -16.26
C ASN A 235 10.55 -4.33 -15.05
N LYS A 236 10.03 -3.76 -13.95
CA LYS A 236 10.69 -3.69 -12.63
C LYS A 236 10.15 -4.73 -11.64
N MET A 237 9.01 -5.37 -11.90
CA MET A 237 8.60 -6.62 -11.25
C MET A 237 9.46 -7.81 -11.70
N GLY A 238 10.30 -7.62 -12.72
CA GLY A 238 11.27 -8.58 -13.24
C GLY A 238 12.75 -8.21 -13.03
N TYR A 239 13.15 -7.51 -11.97
CA TYR A 239 14.57 -7.39 -11.57
C TYR A 239 14.75 -7.47 -10.04
N GLY A 240 14.22 -8.54 -9.46
CA GLY A 240 14.71 -9.14 -8.21
C GLY A 240 15.56 -10.41 -8.45
N ARG A 241 15.87 -10.74 -9.71
CA ARG A 241 16.89 -11.73 -10.08
C ARG A 241 18.26 -11.06 -10.00
N ARG A 242 19.05 -11.36 -8.97
CA ARG A 242 20.51 -11.29 -9.08
C ARG A 242 20.93 -12.25 -10.20
N SER A 243 21.52 -11.73 -11.27
CA SER A 243 22.46 -12.54 -12.04
C SER A 243 23.73 -12.65 -11.20
N ASN A 244 23.98 -13.85 -10.68
CA ASN A 244 25.36 -14.31 -10.56
C ASN A 244 25.83 -14.57 -11.99
N THR A 245 26.57 -13.63 -12.58
CA THR A 245 27.52 -13.96 -13.64
C THR A 245 28.90 -13.94 -13.02
N SER A 246 29.23 -15.02 -12.29
CA SER A 246 30.59 -15.52 -12.32
C SER A 246 30.74 -16.27 -13.63
N GLU A 247 31.70 -15.83 -14.44
CA GLU A 247 32.10 -16.44 -15.69
C GLU A 247 32.30 -17.95 -15.54
N THR A 248 31.63 -18.75 -16.37
CA THR A 248 32.15 -20.07 -16.73
C THR A 248 32.06 -20.25 -18.23
N ARG A 249 33.24 -20.43 -18.81
CA ARG A 249 33.53 -20.64 -20.22
C ARG A 249 32.74 -21.81 -20.80
N ASN A 250 32.38 -21.65 -22.07
CA ASN A 250 31.85 -22.65 -22.99
C ASN A 250 32.53 -24.02 -22.86
N VAL A 251 31.73 -25.08 -22.75
CA VAL A 251 31.99 -26.35 -23.44
C VAL A 251 30.65 -26.90 -23.97
N GLN A 252 30.60 -26.99 -25.30
CA GLN A 252 29.61 -27.66 -26.14
C GLN A 252 29.35 -29.11 -25.71
N GLN A 253 28.09 -29.58 -25.83
CA GLN A 253 27.82 -30.85 -26.51
C GLN A 253 26.37 -30.95 -27.01
N ASN A 254 26.29 -31.35 -28.28
CA ASN A 254 25.10 -31.53 -29.12
C ASN A 254 24.30 -32.78 -28.72
N SER A 255 22.99 -32.76 -29.02
CA SER A 255 22.40 -33.79 -29.89
C SER A 255 21.01 -33.37 -30.39
N ASP A 256 20.86 -33.44 -31.71
CA ASP A 256 19.69 -33.10 -32.52
C ASP A 256 18.50 -34.07 -32.41
N ASN A 257 17.30 -33.55 -32.73
CA ASN A 257 16.34 -34.02 -33.77
C ASN A 257 14.84 -34.23 -33.39
N LEU A 258 14.02 -33.40 -34.06
CA LEU A 258 12.79 -33.67 -34.85
C LEU A 258 11.49 -34.19 -34.19
N GLY A 259 10.38 -33.46 -34.46
CA GLY A 259 9.02 -34.03 -34.45
C GLY A 259 7.87 -33.00 -34.51
N HIS A 260 7.00 -33.12 -35.52
CA HIS A 260 5.93 -32.21 -35.95
C HIS A 260 4.72 -31.97 -35.01
N ASN A 261 4.10 -30.80 -35.22
CA ASN A 261 2.73 -30.33 -34.94
C ASN A 261 1.62 -31.38 -34.68
N ASN A 262 0.76 -31.12 -33.69
CA ASN A 262 -0.68 -30.93 -33.89
C ASN A 262 -1.37 -30.35 -32.64
N GLY A 263 -2.36 -29.48 -32.90
CA GLY A 263 -3.13 -28.75 -31.90
C GLY A 263 -4.01 -29.63 -31.00
N GLY A 264 -4.03 -29.23 -29.73
CA GLY A 264 -4.92 -29.71 -28.69
C GLY A 264 -4.67 -28.84 -27.46
N THR A 265 -5.70 -28.13 -27.03
CA THR A 265 -5.72 -27.28 -25.83
C THR A 265 -5.05 -27.97 -24.64
N ASN A 266 -3.90 -27.46 -24.21
CA ASN A 266 -3.37 -27.69 -22.87
C ASN A 266 -2.98 -26.33 -22.29
N ILE A 267 -3.68 -26.00 -21.20
CA ILE A 267 -3.32 -24.95 -20.26
C ILE A 267 -1.96 -25.36 -19.69
N ASP A 268 -0.86 -24.80 -20.21
CA ASP A 268 0.47 -25.06 -19.65
C ASP A 268 0.66 -24.15 -18.43
N THR A 269 0.24 -24.69 -17.28
CA THR A 269 0.62 -24.26 -15.94
C THR A 269 2.14 -24.23 -15.81
N ARG A 270 2.75 -23.05 -15.94
CA ARG A 270 4.09 -22.79 -15.38
C ARG A 270 4.00 -21.72 -14.30
N PHE A 271 3.39 -22.12 -13.19
CA PHE A 271 3.70 -21.52 -11.90
C PHE A 271 5.15 -21.88 -11.57
N ASN A 272 5.98 -20.89 -11.21
CA ASN A 272 7.33 -21.15 -10.73
C ASN A 272 7.26 -22.04 -9.49
N THR A 273 7.55 -23.32 -9.66
CA THR A 273 7.77 -24.25 -8.56
C THR A 273 8.99 -23.79 -7.79
N CYS A 274 8.93 -23.85 -6.46
CA CYS A 274 10.08 -23.67 -5.59
C CYS A 274 11.01 -24.88 -5.76
N ASP A 275 11.79 -24.93 -6.84
CA ASP A 275 12.82 -25.93 -7.10
C ASP A 275 14.22 -25.37 -6.85
N SER A 276 14.92 -26.04 -5.94
CA SER A 276 16.35 -26.11 -5.62
C SER A 276 17.21 -24.83 -5.58
N GLU A 277 17.70 -24.55 -4.36
CA GLU A 277 19.10 -24.22 -4.04
C GLU A 277 19.80 -23.14 -4.89
N THR A 278 19.52 -21.85 -4.63
CA THR A 278 20.50 -20.79 -4.96
C THR A 278 20.34 -19.47 -4.18
N GLN A 279 19.80 -19.52 -2.96
CA GLN A 279 19.93 -18.40 -2.03
C GLN A 279 20.79 -18.83 -0.85
N ARG A 280 21.88 -18.09 -0.64
CA ARG A 280 22.64 -18.08 0.62
C ARG A 280 21.80 -17.39 1.70
N ALA A 281 20.57 -17.86 1.89
CA ALA A 281 19.73 -17.51 3.02
C ALA A 281 20.24 -18.35 4.19
N THR A 282 20.64 -17.70 5.28
CA THR A 282 20.91 -18.42 6.53
C THR A 282 19.71 -19.31 6.87
N HIS A 283 19.96 -20.43 7.55
CA HIS A 283 18.92 -21.41 7.90
C HIS A 283 17.75 -20.83 8.72
N TYR A 284 17.89 -19.61 9.25
CA TYR A 284 17.02 -19.02 10.27
C TYR A 284 16.13 -17.86 9.78
N HIS A 285 16.20 -17.45 8.50
CA HIS A 285 15.25 -16.49 7.87
C HIS A 285 13.80 -17.01 7.79
N ILE A 286 13.51 -18.16 8.38
CA ILE A 286 12.16 -18.73 8.48
C ILE A 286 11.25 -17.94 9.43
N PHE A 287 11.73 -16.89 10.09
CA PHE A 287 10.96 -16.08 11.04
C PHE A 287 10.71 -14.64 10.55
N ASP A 288 11.20 -14.28 9.36
CA ASP A 288 11.09 -12.92 8.81
C ASP A 288 9.63 -12.45 8.67
N LYS A 289 8.70 -13.39 8.45
CA LYS A 289 7.26 -13.14 8.30
C LYS A 289 6.42 -13.76 9.42
N PHE A 290 7.01 -13.96 10.61
CA PHE A 290 6.35 -14.64 11.73
C PHE A 290 4.94 -14.14 12.05
N HIS A 291 4.73 -12.81 12.08
CA HIS A 291 3.42 -12.22 12.37
C HIS A 291 2.32 -12.64 11.38
N ILE A 292 2.67 -12.78 10.09
CA ILE A 292 1.76 -13.26 9.05
C ILE A 292 1.42 -14.72 9.31
N TYR A 293 2.42 -15.56 9.59
CA TYR A 293 2.19 -16.97 9.86
C TYR A 293 1.30 -17.17 11.09
N LYS A 294 1.51 -16.38 12.14
CA LYS A 294 0.70 -16.42 13.35
C LYS A 294 -0.73 -15.97 13.13
N SER A 295 -0.93 -14.85 12.44
CA SER A 295 -2.26 -14.40 12.07
C SER A 295 -3.02 -15.46 11.25
N SER A 296 -2.31 -16.19 10.37
CA SER A 296 -2.91 -17.30 9.61
C SER A 296 -3.18 -18.54 10.47
N GLU A 297 -2.32 -18.86 11.44
CA GLU A 297 -2.57 -19.92 12.41
C GLU A 297 -3.85 -19.65 13.20
N ASP A 298 -4.00 -18.45 13.75
CA ASP A 298 -5.18 -18.05 14.54
C ASP A 298 -6.45 -18.02 13.69
N GLY A 299 -6.36 -17.45 12.48
CA GLY A 299 -7.48 -17.43 11.53
C GLY A 299 -7.97 -18.83 11.12
N SER A 300 -7.08 -19.81 11.09
CA SER A 300 -7.42 -21.19 10.71
C SER A 300 -8.34 -21.89 11.72
N GLN A 301 -8.37 -21.43 12.97
CA GLN A 301 -9.21 -22.01 14.04
C GLN A 301 -10.70 -21.71 13.85
N ASN A 302 -11.03 -20.67 13.07
CA ASN A 302 -12.42 -20.23 12.82
C ASN A 302 -13.03 -20.83 11.55
N ILE A 303 -12.29 -21.68 10.83
CA ILE A 303 -12.76 -22.33 9.60
C ILE A 303 -13.60 -23.56 9.97
N SER A 304 -14.91 -23.38 10.15
CA SER A 304 -15.83 -24.46 10.54
C SER A 304 -16.13 -25.47 9.43
N ASP A 305 -15.94 -25.12 8.15
CA ASP A 305 -16.58 -25.81 7.03
C ASP A 305 -15.63 -26.31 5.93
N MET A 306 -14.50 -26.91 6.32
CA MET A 306 -13.61 -27.65 5.39
C MET A 306 -13.49 -29.14 5.72
N SER A 307 -14.57 -29.72 6.24
CA SER A 307 -14.62 -31.12 6.71
C SER A 307 -14.13 -32.09 5.63
N GLY A 308 -14.48 -31.88 4.36
CA GLY A 308 -14.11 -32.74 3.23
C GLY A 308 -12.60 -32.94 3.03
N LEU A 309 -11.79 -31.88 3.16
CA LEU A 309 -10.33 -31.93 2.98
C LEU A 309 -9.61 -32.55 4.19
N THR A 310 -10.27 -32.61 5.34
CA THR A 310 -9.68 -33.14 6.58
C THR A 310 -10.19 -34.54 6.95
N LEU A 311 -11.07 -35.12 6.13
CA LEU A 311 -11.65 -36.46 6.34
C LEU A 311 -10.57 -37.54 6.44
N PHE A 312 -9.51 -37.45 5.62
CA PHE A 312 -8.46 -38.46 5.57
C PHE A 312 -7.63 -38.51 6.87
N CYS A 313 -7.57 -37.42 7.64
CA CYS A 313 -7.00 -37.46 9.00
C CYS A 313 -7.75 -38.41 9.95
N ASN A 314 -8.93 -38.93 9.56
CA ASN A 314 -9.71 -39.90 10.32
C ASN A 314 -9.90 -41.26 9.59
N GLU A 315 -9.31 -41.46 8.40
CA GLU A 315 -9.52 -42.67 7.61
C GLU A 315 -8.71 -43.86 8.15
N ASN A 316 -9.40 -44.93 8.57
CA ASN A 316 -8.82 -46.12 9.22
C ASN A 316 -8.15 -47.14 8.27
N LYS A 317 -7.74 -46.78 7.04
CA LYS A 317 -7.57 -47.80 5.98
C LYS A 317 -6.19 -48.43 5.75
N THR A 318 -5.08 -47.97 6.31
CA THR A 318 -3.77 -48.67 6.19
C THR A 318 -2.79 -48.19 7.26
N SER A 319 -2.14 -49.10 8.00
CA SER A 319 -1.04 -48.92 9.00
C SER A 319 -1.10 -47.78 10.05
N VAL A 320 -2.10 -46.91 9.97
CA VAL A 320 -2.32 -45.66 10.72
C VAL A 320 -3.46 -45.85 11.74
N SER A 321 -3.81 -47.10 12.05
CA SER A 321 -4.85 -47.45 13.03
C SER A 321 -4.55 -47.03 14.48
N ASN A 322 -3.38 -46.43 14.74
CA ASN A 322 -2.91 -46.16 16.10
C ASN A 322 -2.75 -44.66 16.43
N TRP A 323 -3.13 -43.72 15.56
CA TRP A 323 -3.13 -42.31 15.94
C TRP A 323 -4.20 -42.03 17.00
N ASP A 324 -3.76 -41.46 18.12
CA ASP A 324 -4.66 -40.96 19.13
C ASP A 324 -5.47 -39.74 18.61
N ASN A 325 -6.42 -39.27 19.41
CA ASN A 325 -7.23 -38.13 19.02
C ASN A 325 -6.41 -36.82 18.91
N ASN A 326 -5.27 -36.72 19.59
CA ASN A 326 -4.41 -35.54 19.54
C ASN A 326 -3.71 -35.44 18.19
N VAL A 327 -3.10 -36.53 17.71
CA VAL A 327 -2.41 -36.59 16.42
C VAL A 327 -3.39 -36.36 15.27
N LYS A 328 -4.60 -36.94 15.37
CA LYS A 328 -5.68 -36.65 14.40
C LYS A 328 -6.05 -35.17 14.38
N ASN A 329 -6.09 -34.52 15.54
CA ASN A 329 -6.37 -33.09 15.63
C ASN A 329 -5.21 -32.24 15.08
N ILE A 330 -3.96 -32.63 15.32
CA ILE A 330 -2.77 -31.97 14.75
C ILE A 330 -2.82 -32.02 13.22
N CYS A 331 -3.15 -33.19 12.63
CA CYS A 331 -3.34 -33.34 11.19
C CYS A 331 -4.38 -32.35 10.64
N LYS A 332 -5.56 -32.27 11.28
CA LYS A 332 -6.63 -31.34 10.86
C LYS A 332 -6.17 -29.88 10.93
N LYS A 333 -5.58 -29.47 12.05
CA LYS A 333 -5.09 -28.10 12.25
C LYS A 333 -3.99 -27.74 11.28
N PHE A 334 -3.08 -28.66 10.99
CA PHE A 334 -2.01 -28.44 10.01
C PHE A 334 -2.57 -28.14 8.61
N ILE A 335 -3.54 -28.92 8.15
CA ILE A 335 -4.15 -28.73 6.83
C ILE A 335 -4.87 -27.38 6.75
N LEU A 336 -5.68 -27.05 7.76
CA LEU A 336 -6.38 -25.77 7.82
C LEU A 336 -5.40 -24.61 7.88
N PHE A 337 -4.32 -24.74 8.65
CA PHE A 337 -3.28 -23.74 8.74
C PHE A 337 -2.56 -23.56 7.40
N PHE A 338 -2.16 -24.64 6.72
CA PHE A 338 -1.56 -24.57 5.39
C PHE A 338 -2.48 -23.90 4.38
N ILE A 339 -3.75 -24.29 4.32
CA ILE A 339 -4.71 -23.70 3.37
C ILE A 339 -4.89 -22.22 3.65
N ASN A 340 -5.12 -21.85 4.91
CA ASN A 340 -5.32 -20.44 5.29
C ASN A 340 -4.06 -19.61 5.04
N LEU A 341 -2.89 -20.16 5.37
CA LEU A 341 -1.61 -19.49 5.15
C LEU A 341 -1.32 -19.34 3.66
N ARG A 342 -1.51 -20.38 2.84
CA ARG A 342 -1.33 -20.31 1.39
C ARG A 342 -2.29 -19.28 0.77
N THR A 343 -3.55 -19.29 1.16
CA THR A 343 -4.53 -18.30 0.70
C THR A 343 -4.10 -16.90 1.11
N HIS A 344 -3.73 -16.69 2.38
CA HIS A 344 -3.25 -15.39 2.86
C HIS A 344 -1.98 -14.93 2.12
N MET A 345 -1.05 -15.84 1.81
CA MET A 345 0.16 -15.58 1.02
C MET A 345 -0.18 -15.19 -0.43
N LEU A 346 -1.13 -15.89 -1.06
CA LEU A 346 -1.60 -15.63 -2.43
C LEU A 346 -2.34 -14.29 -2.53
N GLU A 347 -3.27 -14.04 -1.61
CA GLU A 347 -4.05 -12.80 -1.53
C GLU A 347 -3.15 -11.59 -1.25
N SER A 348 -2.18 -11.76 -0.34
CA SER A 348 -1.23 -10.70 0.04
C SER A 348 -0.05 -10.56 -0.92
N ARG A 349 0.05 -11.42 -1.94
CA ARG A 349 1.17 -11.49 -2.92
C ARG A 349 2.53 -11.56 -2.24
N ILE A 350 2.62 -12.25 -1.12
CA ILE A 350 3.85 -12.41 -0.35
C ILE A 350 4.65 -13.52 -1.03
N THR A 351 5.74 -13.14 -1.70
CA THR A 351 6.73 -14.10 -2.23
C THR A 351 7.67 -14.49 -1.10
N ASP A 352 7.19 -15.39 -0.25
CA ASP A 352 7.99 -15.99 0.80
C ASP A 352 8.03 -17.49 0.58
N CYS A 353 9.22 -18.05 0.37
CA CYS A 353 9.40 -19.49 0.20
C CYS A 353 9.72 -20.20 1.52
N ASN A 354 9.89 -19.46 2.62
CA ASN A 354 10.18 -20.01 3.93
C ASN A 354 8.92 -20.43 4.70
N TYR A 355 7.73 -20.03 4.27
CA TYR A 355 6.48 -20.43 4.93
C TYR A 355 6.29 -21.96 4.98
N VAL A 356 6.73 -22.70 3.94
CA VAL A 356 6.75 -24.18 3.95
C VAL A 356 7.70 -24.72 5.03
N LYS A 357 8.88 -24.11 5.19
CA LYS A 357 9.83 -24.46 6.25
C LYS A 357 9.27 -24.14 7.63
N PHE A 358 8.56 -23.00 7.76
CA PHE A 358 7.88 -22.62 8.99
C PHE A 358 6.75 -23.61 9.32
N LEU A 359 5.93 -24.00 8.34
CA LEU A 359 4.90 -25.03 8.50
C LEU A 359 5.51 -26.36 8.97
N ASN A 360 6.64 -26.78 8.38
CA ASN A 360 7.34 -27.98 8.83
C ASN A 360 7.84 -27.86 10.27
N LEU A 361 8.40 -26.70 10.65
CA LEU A 361 8.82 -26.41 12.03
C LEU A 361 7.64 -26.44 13.01
N TRP A 362 6.54 -25.78 12.65
CA TRP A 362 5.32 -25.75 13.45
C TRP A 362 4.79 -27.17 13.70
N LEU A 363 4.74 -28.00 12.66
CA LEU A 363 4.27 -29.38 12.77
C LEU A 363 5.21 -30.22 13.63
N ASN A 364 6.53 -30.05 13.48
CA ASN A 364 7.53 -30.69 14.33
C ASN A 364 7.32 -30.35 15.81
N LYS A 365 7.08 -29.07 16.12
CA LYS A 365 6.81 -28.61 17.49
C LYS A 365 5.55 -29.27 18.05
N LYS A 366 4.44 -29.28 17.30
CA LYS A 366 3.18 -29.90 17.74
C LYS A 366 3.27 -31.41 17.96
N LEU A 367 3.96 -32.14 17.10
CA LEU A 367 4.16 -33.58 17.27
C LEU A 367 5.09 -33.93 18.45
N ARG A 368 6.08 -33.09 18.74
CA ARG A 368 6.97 -33.27 19.90
C ARG A 368 6.25 -32.92 21.21
N GLU A 369 5.40 -31.89 21.20
CA GLU A 369 4.51 -31.55 22.33
C GLU A 369 3.50 -32.68 22.64
N SER A 370 3.05 -33.45 21.64
CA SER A 370 2.17 -34.60 21.84
C SER A 370 2.88 -35.88 22.33
N SER A 371 4.15 -35.80 22.73
CA SER A 371 4.97 -36.92 23.23
C SER A 371 5.19 -38.07 22.22
N GLU A 372 5.09 -37.80 20.92
CA GLU A 372 5.34 -38.82 19.90
C GLU A 372 6.84 -39.12 19.77
N ASN A 373 7.20 -40.41 19.75
CA ASN A 373 8.57 -40.84 19.48
C ASN A 373 8.96 -40.62 18.01
N GLU A 374 10.25 -40.68 17.71
CA GLU A 374 10.77 -40.43 16.35
C GLU A 374 10.14 -41.33 15.29
N GLN A 375 9.93 -42.62 15.59
CA GLN A 375 9.29 -43.55 14.66
C GLN A 375 7.85 -43.14 14.36
N SER A 376 7.08 -42.75 15.37
CA SER A 376 5.72 -42.25 15.19
C SER A 376 5.66 -40.97 14.36
N ARG A 377 6.57 -40.02 14.61
CA ARG A 377 6.64 -38.76 13.83
C ARG A 377 7.00 -39.05 12.37
N ASN A 378 7.96 -39.92 12.12
CA ASN A 378 8.33 -40.33 10.76
C ASN A 378 7.16 -41.01 10.03
N ASN A 379 6.43 -41.90 10.71
CA ASN A 379 5.21 -42.50 10.18
C ASN A 379 4.15 -41.43 9.84
N PHE A 380 4.03 -40.38 10.68
CA PHE A 380 3.13 -39.26 10.43
C PHE A 380 3.49 -38.49 9.17
N TYR A 381 4.77 -38.09 9.03
CA TYR A 381 5.25 -37.38 7.85
C TYR A 381 5.10 -38.21 6.57
N ASN A 382 5.44 -39.50 6.62
CA ASN A 382 5.27 -40.40 5.47
C ASN A 382 3.80 -40.45 5.02
N TYR A 383 2.88 -40.67 5.96
CA TYR A 383 1.46 -40.69 5.66
C TYR A 383 0.96 -39.35 5.10
N LEU A 384 1.39 -38.23 5.68
CA LEU A 384 0.98 -36.92 5.22
C LEU A 384 1.51 -36.64 3.80
N ASN A 385 2.79 -36.95 3.52
CA ASN A 385 3.41 -36.85 2.20
C ASN A 385 2.68 -37.70 1.15
N GLU A 386 2.34 -38.96 1.47
CA GLU A 386 1.55 -39.84 0.58
C GLU A 386 0.16 -39.27 0.24
N ASN A 387 -0.42 -38.46 1.12
CA ASN A 387 -1.77 -37.91 0.97
C ASN A 387 -1.80 -36.40 0.68
N THR A 388 -0.65 -35.75 0.45
CA THR A 388 -0.54 -34.31 0.16
C THR A 388 -1.44 -33.85 -0.99
N THR A 389 -1.52 -34.63 -2.07
CA THR A 389 -2.34 -34.35 -3.26
C THR A 389 -3.83 -34.12 -2.95
N ARG A 390 -4.33 -34.58 -1.80
CA ARG A 390 -5.72 -34.40 -1.39
C ARG A 390 -6.05 -32.96 -0.96
N PHE A 391 -5.07 -32.17 -0.53
CA PHE A 391 -5.28 -30.81 -0.02
C PHE A 391 -4.29 -29.77 -0.54
N ASP A 392 -3.18 -30.23 -1.12
CA ASP A 392 -2.13 -29.42 -1.74
C ASP A 392 -2.05 -29.72 -3.24
N VAL A 393 -2.97 -29.11 -4.00
CA VAL A 393 -3.12 -29.32 -5.46
C VAL A 393 -1.83 -28.99 -6.23
N ASN A 394 -1.00 -28.09 -5.69
CA ASN A 394 0.23 -27.62 -6.31
C ASN A 394 1.47 -28.43 -5.88
N ASN A 395 1.32 -29.40 -4.96
CA ASN A 395 2.41 -30.17 -4.36
C ASN A 395 3.53 -29.29 -3.75
N GLU A 396 3.15 -28.18 -3.13
CA GLU A 396 4.07 -27.26 -2.45
C GLU A 396 4.70 -27.86 -1.18
N LEU A 397 4.03 -28.81 -0.53
CA LEU A 397 4.48 -29.49 0.69
C LEU A 397 5.09 -30.87 0.41
N LYS A 398 4.77 -31.47 -0.73
CA LYS A 398 5.19 -32.84 -1.07
C LYS A 398 6.70 -32.98 -0.96
N ASP A 399 7.14 -33.95 -0.17
CA ASP A 399 8.56 -34.26 0.10
C ASP A 399 9.36 -33.12 0.77
N LYS A 400 8.68 -32.04 1.21
CA LYS A 400 9.29 -30.87 1.88
C LYS A 400 8.95 -30.78 3.38
N ILE A 401 8.06 -31.65 3.85
CA ILE A 401 7.75 -31.83 5.27
C ILE A 401 8.38 -33.13 5.79
N ALA A 402 9.09 -33.04 6.91
CA ALA A 402 9.82 -34.15 7.53
C ALA A 402 10.18 -33.83 8.99
N ASP A 403 10.49 -34.87 9.77
CA ASP A 403 11.01 -34.70 11.13
C ASP A 403 12.36 -33.96 11.08
N ILE A 404 12.49 -32.90 11.86
CA ILE A 404 13.71 -32.11 11.96
C ILE A 404 14.63 -32.77 13.00
N PRO A 405 15.92 -33.02 12.69
CA PRO A 405 16.87 -33.55 13.67
C PRO A 405 16.88 -32.73 14.97
N SER A 406 16.93 -33.42 16.11
CA SER A 406 16.71 -32.80 17.43
C SER A 406 17.65 -31.63 17.74
N ASP A 407 18.90 -31.68 17.30
CA ASP A 407 19.90 -30.62 17.47
C ASP A 407 19.56 -29.34 16.68
N LYS A 408 19.01 -29.51 15.47
CA LYS A 408 18.55 -28.42 14.61
C LYS A 408 17.20 -27.89 15.08
N PHE A 409 16.29 -28.77 15.49
CA PHE A 409 14.98 -28.41 16.02
C PHE A 409 15.13 -27.53 17.26
N GLU A 410 16.02 -27.87 18.18
CA GLU A 410 16.22 -27.10 19.41
C GLU A 410 16.61 -25.64 19.15
N LYS A 411 17.50 -25.38 18.19
CA LYS A 411 17.90 -24.02 17.80
C LYS A 411 16.74 -23.24 17.17
N LEU A 412 15.98 -23.91 16.30
CA LEU A 412 14.80 -23.32 15.67
C LEU A 412 13.69 -23.04 16.69
N ASP A 413 13.52 -23.92 17.68
CA ASP A 413 12.52 -23.77 18.74
C ASP A 413 12.83 -22.57 19.65
N ILE A 414 14.11 -22.37 20.01
CA ILE A 414 14.55 -21.17 20.73
C ILE A 414 14.17 -19.90 19.96
N LEU A 415 14.49 -19.84 18.66
CA LEU A 415 14.17 -18.67 17.84
C LEU A 415 12.65 -18.50 17.69
N TYR A 416 11.90 -19.58 17.52
CA TYR A 416 10.44 -19.54 17.49
C TYR A 416 9.89 -18.90 18.77
N GLU A 417 10.33 -19.34 19.95
CA GLU A 417 9.91 -18.79 21.24
C GLU A 417 10.28 -17.30 21.38
N LEU A 418 11.46 -16.91 20.92
CA LEU A 418 11.90 -15.51 20.90
C LEU A 418 10.97 -14.64 20.04
N TYR A 419 10.72 -15.04 18.80
CA TYR A 419 9.85 -14.31 17.87
C TYR A 419 8.38 -14.33 18.32
N ASP A 420 7.89 -15.43 18.91
CA ASP A 420 6.52 -15.52 19.42
C ASP A 420 6.28 -14.50 20.54
N ASN A 421 7.12 -14.51 21.58
CA ASN A 421 7.02 -13.57 22.69
C ASN A 421 7.21 -12.12 22.24
N TYR A 422 8.11 -11.87 21.27
CA TYR A 422 8.25 -10.55 20.65
C TYR A 422 6.98 -10.10 19.92
N ASN A 423 6.33 -10.98 19.16
CA ASN A 423 5.07 -10.64 18.49
C ASN A 423 3.95 -10.35 19.49
N GLN A 424 3.93 -10.99 20.66
CA GLN A 424 2.99 -10.62 21.72
C GLN A 424 3.24 -9.21 22.27
N ILE A 425 4.52 -8.81 22.40
CA ILE A 425 4.91 -7.45 22.83
C ILE A 425 4.44 -6.38 21.82
N VAL A 426 4.54 -6.65 20.52
CA VAL A 426 4.25 -5.66 19.46
C VAL A 426 2.78 -5.68 19.01
N GLY A 427 2.14 -6.85 18.98
CA GLY A 427 0.86 -7.08 18.31
C GLY A 427 -0.40 -7.03 19.19
N GLU A 428 -0.31 -7.35 20.49
CA GLU A 428 -1.51 -7.50 21.33
C GLU A 428 -2.08 -6.15 21.82
N GLU A 429 -3.41 -5.96 21.68
CA GLU A 429 -4.15 -5.01 22.52
C GLU A 429 -4.36 -5.65 23.89
N ILE A 430 -3.54 -5.23 24.86
CA ILE A 430 -3.59 -5.73 26.22
C ILE A 430 -4.46 -4.78 27.05
N HIS A 431 -5.42 -5.37 27.76
CA HIS A 431 -6.28 -4.64 28.68
C HIS A 431 -5.45 -3.82 29.68
N ILE A 432 -5.86 -2.57 29.94
CA ILE A 432 -5.11 -1.58 30.73
C ILE A 432 -4.55 -2.13 32.04
N SER A 433 -5.36 -2.91 32.77
CA SER A 433 -4.99 -3.47 34.07
C SER A 433 -3.88 -4.52 34.02
N GLU A 434 -3.66 -5.18 32.87
CA GLU A 434 -2.74 -6.32 32.76
C GLU A 434 -1.45 -5.99 31.98
N ARG A 435 -1.40 -4.84 31.30
CA ARG A 435 -0.30 -4.47 30.39
C ARG A 435 1.07 -4.67 31.03
N LYS A 436 1.27 -4.10 32.23
CA LYS A 436 2.56 -4.16 32.93
C LYS A 436 3.00 -5.61 33.19
N GLN A 437 2.11 -6.45 33.68
CA GLN A 437 2.44 -7.83 34.00
C GLN A 437 2.71 -8.65 32.73
N LYS A 438 1.85 -8.55 31.71
CA LYS A 438 1.97 -9.32 30.46
C LYS A 438 3.19 -8.90 29.64
N CYS A 439 3.38 -7.60 29.41
CA CYS A 439 4.55 -7.10 28.67
C CYS A 439 5.86 -7.50 29.34
N LEU A 440 5.97 -7.36 30.67
CA LEU A 440 7.16 -7.81 31.41
C LEU A 440 7.29 -9.34 31.39
N GLY A 441 6.18 -10.09 31.38
CA GLY A 441 6.18 -11.54 31.26
C GLY A 441 6.77 -12.02 29.94
N TYR A 442 6.28 -11.50 28.81
CA TYR A 442 6.81 -11.83 27.47
C TYR A 442 8.28 -11.41 27.33
N ALA A 443 8.62 -10.21 27.80
CA ALA A 443 9.98 -9.71 27.73
C ALA A 443 10.97 -10.55 28.56
N ARG A 444 10.57 -11.00 29.76
CA ARG A 444 11.37 -11.93 30.57
C ARG A 444 11.60 -13.26 29.87
N LYS A 445 10.58 -13.82 29.22
CA LYS A 445 10.74 -15.04 28.41
C LYS A 445 11.76 -14.85 27.28
N CYS A 446 11.76 -13.70 26.62
CA CYS A 446 12.79 -13.38 25.62
C CYS A 446 14.20 -13.37 26.23
N VAL A 447 14.38 -12.75 27.40
CA VAL A 447 15.65 -12.72 28.14
C VAL A 447 16.09 -14.13 28.54
N GLU A 448 15.18 -14.95 29.07
CA GLU A 448 15.44 -16.33 29.49
C GLU A 448 15.88 -17.19 28.31
N LYS A 449 15.12 -17.17 27.21
CA LYS A 449 15.41 -17.98 26.01
C LYS A 449 16.71 -17.57 25.33
N LEU A 450 17.00 -16.28 25.25
CA LEU A 450 18.27 -15.83 24.68
C LEU A 450 19.45 -16.21 25.59
N SER A 451 19.27 -16.13 26.92
CA SER A 451 20.29 -16.55 27.89
C SER A 451 20.55 -18.06 27.81
N GLU A 452 19.50 -18.85 27.70
CA GLU A 452 19.57 -20.31 27.46
C GLU A 452 20.42 -20.59 26.22
N ALA A 453 20.15 -19.91 25.10
CA ALA A 453 20.87 -20.09 23.85
C ALA A 453 22.37 -19.76 23.98
N ILE A 454 22.70 -18.60 24.58
CA ILE A 454 24.09 -18.13 24.76
C ILE A 454 24.88 -19.07 25.67
N ASN A 455 24.25 -19.65 26.70
CA ASN A 455 24.93 -20.53 27.64
C ASN A 455 25.08 -21.95 27.11
N LYS A 456 24.14 -22.40 26.28
CA LYS A 456 24.07 -23.78 25.80
C LYS A 456 24.93 -24.03 24.55
N PHE A 457 24.99 -23.07 23.64
CA PHE A 457 25.65 -23.25 22.34
C PHE A 457 26.97 -22.49 22.28
N ASP A 458 27.98 -23.10 21.67
CA ASP A 458 29.26 -22.47 21.37
C ASP A 458 29.13 -21.59 20.10
N GLU A 459 29.50 -20.31 20.20
CA GLU A 459 29.32 -19.33 19.13
C GLU A 459 30.14 -19.66 17.88
N ASP A 460 31.39 -20.11 18.06
CA ASP A 460 32.29 -20.42 16.94
C ASP A 460 31.82 -21.64 16.14
N LYS A 461 31.23 -22.63 16.80
CA LYS A 461 30.62 -23.80 16.16
C LYS A 461 29.23 -23.53 15.57
N ASN A 462 28.54 -22.47 15.99
CA ASN A 462 27.14 -22.20 15.63
C ASN A 462 26.94 -20.78 15.08
N LYS A 463 27.86 -20.31 14.24
CA LYS A 463 27.90 -18.93 13.75
C LYS A 463 26.56 -18.45 13.16
N ASP A 464 25.96 -19.22 12.26
CA ASP A 464 24.68 -18.86 11.62
C ASP A 464 23.53 -18.73 12.64
N PHE A 465 23.54 -19.54 13.70
CA PHE A 465 22.54 -19.46 14.76
C PHE A 465 22.75 -18.21 15.62
N PHE A 466 24.00 -17.91 15.97
CA PHE A 466 24.33 -16.70 16.73
C PHE A 466 24.10 -15.42 15.93
N GLU A 467 24.25 -15.46 14.59
CA GLU A 467 23.85 -14.37 13.71
C GLU A 467 22.34 -14.12 13.80
N ALA A 468 21.52 -15.16 13.69
CA ALA A 468 20.07 -15.06 13.85
C ALA A 468 19.65 -14.54 15.25
N LEU A 469 20.34 -14.96 16.32
CA LEU A 469 20.09 -14.44 17.68
C LEU A 469 20.45 -12.95 17.80
N LYS A 470 21.51 -12.49 17.12
CA LYS A 470 21.89 -11.07 17.06
C LYS A 470 20.87 -10.26 16.28
N GLU A 471 20.37 -10.78 15.16
CA GLU A 471 19.28 -10.18 14.39
C GLU A 471 18.00 -10.06 15.24
N PHE A 472 17.62 -11.12 15.96
CA PHE A 472 16.50 -11.04 16.91
C PHE A 472 16.73 -9.96 17.97
N SER A 473 17.94 -9.88 18.54
CA SER A 473 18.28 -8.89 19.56
C SER A 473 18.12 -7.45 19.05
N TYR A 474 18.43 -7.23 17.77
CA TYR A 474 18.17 -5.96 17.07
C TYR A 474 16.67 -5.67 16.97
N ILE A 475 15.88 -6.64 16.51
CA ILE A 475 14.41 -6.48 16.34
C ILE A 475 13.72 -6.22 17.70
N TYR A 476 14.08 -6.95 18.75
CA TYR A 476 13.54 -6.75 20.10
C TYR A 476 13.85 -5.35 20.64
N SER A 477 15.07 -4.86 20.41
CA SER A 477 15.50 -3.52 20.86
C SER A 477 14.78 -2.40 20.09
N TYR A 478 14.46 -2.63 18.81
CA TYR A 478 13.74 -1.69 17.95
C TYR A 478 12.22 -1.71 18.20
N GLY A 479 11.63 -2.88 18.41
CA GLY A 479 10.18 -3.05 18.58
C GLY A 479 9.61 -2.39 19.82
N LYS A 480 10.43 -2.03 20.82
CA LYS A 480 10.04 -1.29 22.04
C LYS A 480 9.31 0.03 21.74
N TYR A 481 9.59 0.67 20.60
CA TYR A 481 9.00 1.95 20.21
C TYR A 481 7.75 1.82 19.33
N ASN A 482 7.47 0.62 18.81
CA ASN A 482 6.36 0.34 17.89
C ASN A 482 5.25 -0.53 18.54
N THR A 483 5.29 -0.72 19.86
CA THR A 483 4.28 -1.53 20.56
C THR A 483 2.99 -0.75 20.76
N LYS A 484 1.83 -1.36 20.49
CA LYS A 484 0.52 -0.75 20.81
C LYS A 484 0.27 -0.66 22.32
N SER A 485 0.59 -1.70 23.08
CA SER A 485 0.24 -1.83 24.51
C SER A 485 1.41 -1.68 25.47
N CYS A 486 2.65 -1.94 25.04
CA CYS A 486 3.83 -1.97 25.91
C CYS A 486 4.66 -0.67 25.90
N VAL A 487 4.17 0.40 25.27
CA VAL A 487 4.96 1.61 24.95
C VAL A 487 5.47 2.36 26.19
N ASP A 488 4.65 2.40 27.25
CA ASP A 488 4.98 3.08 28.51
C ASP A 488 5.65 2.16 29.55
N ILE A 489 6.02 0.94 29.15
CA ILE A 489 6.57 -0.08 30.06
C ILE A 489 8.06 -0.26 29.77
N GLU A 490 8.88 -0.09 30.80
CA GLU A 490 10.32 -0.35 30.70
C GLU A 490 10.58 -1.87 30.64
N LEU A 491 10.80 -2.37 29.42
CA LEU A 491 11.12 -3.78 29.18
C LEU A 491 12.58 -4.09 29.57
N PRO A 492 12.86 -5.30 30.11
CA PRO A 492 14.21 -5.74 30.46
C PRO A 492 15.12 -5.82 29.23
N GLN A 493 16.39 -5.52 29.46
CA GLN A 493 17.43 -5.65 28.44
C GLN A 493 17.79 -7.12 28.18
N LEU A 494 18.09 -7.42 26.93
CA LEU A 494 18.57 -8.74 26.53
C LEU A 494 20.01 -9.00 27.01
N PRO A 495 20.36 -10.26 27.33
CA PRO A 495 21.72 -10.65 27.68
C PRO A 495 22.71 -10.33 26.56
N LYS A 496 23.95 -9.98 26.95
CA LYS A 496 25.01 -9.64 26.00
C LYS A 496 25.70 -10.90 25.48
N PHE A 497 26.01 -10.91 24.18
CA PHE A 497 26.89 -11.91 23.59
C PHE A 497 28.33 -11.72 24.11
N LYS A 498 29.07 -12.80 24.29
CA LYS A 498 30.48 -12.73 24.71
C LYS A 498 31.29 -12.07 23.59
N SER A 499 32.10 -11.07 23.91
CA SER A 499 33.05 -10.52 22.94
C SER A 499 34.08 -11.59 22.60
N SER A 500 34.04 -12.14 21.40
CA SER A 500 35.03 -13.12 20.94
C SER A 500 36.45 -12.52 21.02
N GLN A 501 37.32 -13.15 21.81
CA GLN A 501 38.76 -13.00 21.68
C GLN A 501 39.22 -13.82 20.46
N LYS A 502 40.02 -13.18 19.60
CA LYS A 502 40.64 -13.72 18.38
C LYS A 502 41.10 -15.17 18.53
N THR A 503 40.75 -16.04 17.58
CA THR A 503 41.71 -16.83 16.79
C THR A 503 41.01 -17.60 15.67
N THR A 504 41.72 -17.84 14.56
CA THR A 504 41.30 -18.53 13.32
C THR A 504 40.39 -17.77 12.37
N LYS A 505 40.91 -16.64 11.86
CA LYS A 505 40.43 -15.98 10.64
C LYS A 505 41.58 -15.54 9.72
N GLU A 506 42.74 -16.20 9.80
CA GLU A 506 44.00 -15.63 9.27
C GLU A 506 44.34 -15.99 7.82
N GLN A 507 43.64 -16.90 7.14
CA GLN A 507 44.02 -17.30 5.76
C GLN A 507 43.08 -16.84 4.64
N ARG A 508 41.85 -16.39 4.97
CA ARG A 508 40.92 -15.84 3.96
C ARG A 508 40.76 -14.32 4.07
N ASP A 509 41.20 -13.74 5.20
CA ASP A 509 41.17 -12.30 5.44
C ASP A 509 42.46 -11.58 4.95
N GLN A 510 43.53 -12.29 4.57
CA GLN A 510 44.80 -11.65 4.10
C GLN A 510 44.63 -10.90 2.77
N GLU A 511 43.94 -11.47 1.78
CA GLU A 511 43.68 -10.78 0.49
C GLU A 511 42.69 -9.60 0.62
N THR A 512 41.87 -9.56 1.69
CA THR A 512 40.93 -8.44 1.94
C THR A 512 41.53 -7.38 2.86
N LEU A 513 42.48 -7.73 3.74
CA LEU A 513 43.21 -6.78 4.59
C LEU A 513 44.26 -5.98 3.81
N GLU A 514 44.98 -6.59 2.86
CA GLU A 514 45.99 -5.88 2.06
C GLU A 514 45.39 -4.71 1.24
N ALA A 515 44.11 -4.80 0.86
CA ALA A 515 43.38 -3.69 0.23
C ALA A 515 42.94 -2.58 1.22
N CYS A 516 42.84 -2.88 2.52
CA CYS A 516 42.48 -1.91 3.57
C CYS A 516 43.70 -1.12 4.10
N GLU A 517 44.93 -1.64 3.96
CA GLU A 517 46.16 -1.08 4.55
C GLU A 517 46.77 0.10 3.78
N ASN A 518 46.29 0.40 2.57
CA ASN A 518 46.66 1.62 1.87
C ASN A 518 45.96 2.84 2.50
N ASP A 519 46.73 3.92 2.75
CA ASP A 519 46.23 5.21 3.25
C ASP A 519 44.99 5.65 2.44
N GLY A 520 43.82 5.62 3.09
CA GLY A 520 42.55 5.98 2.48
C GLY A 520 42.55 7.42 1.97
N THR A 521 41.67 7.72 1.01
CA THR A 521 41.54 9.10 0.51
C THR A 521 41.02 9.97 1.65
N LYS A 522 41.63 11.13 1.87
CA LYS A 522 41.12 12.09 2.86
C LYS A 522 39.73 12.57 2.46
N LEU A 523 38.78 12.59 3.40
CA LEU A 523 37.43 13.09 3.13
C LEU A 523 37.49 14.53 2.63
N GLU A 524 36.88 14.78 1.49
CA GLU A 524 36.61 16.14 1.02
C GLU A 524 35.62 16.80 1.97
N ILE A 525 36.08 17.80 2.74
CA ILE A 525 35.20 18.52 3.66
C ILE A 525 34.24 19.37 2.84
N ILE A 526 32.95 19.09 3.01
CA ILE A 526 31.88 19.79 2.33
C ILE A 526 31.77 21.21 2.89
N ASP A 527 31.74 22.22 2.01
CA ASP A 527 31.43 23.59 2.38
C ASP A 527 29.92 23.75 2.58
N LEU A 528 29.42 23.25 3.72
CA LEU A 528 28.00 23.27 4.09
C LEU A 528 27.42 24.69 4.18
N GLN A 529 28.26 25.73 4.27
CA GLN A 529 27.82 27.12 4.27
C GLN A 529 27.45 27.62 2.87
N LYS A 530 28.10 27.11 1.82
CA LYS A 530 27.78 27.48 0.43
C LYS A 530 26.59 26.74 -0.15
N MET A 531 26.24 25.59 0.43
CA MET A 531 25.15 24.74 -0.09
C MET A 531 23.77 25.14 0.41
N ASP A 532 23.69 25.87 1.52
CA ASP A 532 22.42 26.22 2.16
C ASP A 532 22.11 27.71 1.93
N LYS A 533 20.96 28.00 1.32
CA LYS A 533 20.51 29.37 1.03
C LYS A 533 20.39 30.21 2.30
N TYR A 534 20.07 29.60 3.44
CA TYR A 534 19.86 30.28 4.71
C TYR A 534 21.05 30.12 5.66
N SER A 535 22.25 29.90 5.12
CA SER A 535 23.45 29.65 5.90
C SER A 535 23.80 30.79 6.88
N ASN A 536 23.52 32.05 6.53
CA ASN A 536 23.69 33.19 7.45
C ASN A 536 22.89 33.02 8.74
N ILE A 537 21.64 32.56 8.63
CA ILE A 537 20.77 32.32 9.79
C ILE A 537 21.23 31.09 10.57
N LEU A 538 21.56 29.98 9.90
CA LEU A 538 22.07 28.80 10.61
C LEU A 538 23.41 29.09 11.32
N LYS A 539 24.20 30.03 10.78
CA LYS A 539 25.42 30.53 11.42
C LYS A 539 25.12 31.37 12.66
N SER A 540 24.14 32.28 12.62
CA SER A 540 23.72 33.07 13.78
C SER A 540 23.19 32.18 14.92
N LEU A 541 22.54 31.06 14.57
CA LEU A 541 22.08 30.03 15.50
C LEU A 541 23.19 29.06 15.98
N ASN A 542 24.45 29.32 15.63
CA ASN A 542 25.63 28.49 15.99
C ASN A 542 25.59 27.03 15.47
N ILE A 543 24.74 26.70 14.49
CA ILE A 543 24.62 25.33 13.97
C ILE A 543 25.91 24.89 13.26
N TYR A 544 26.45 25.75 12.38
CA TYR A 544 27.72 25.43 11.71
C TYR A 544 28.92 25.34 12.65
N LYS A 545 28.86 25.97 13.83
CA LYS A 545 29.88 25.76 14.86
C LYS A 545 29.86 24.33 15.36
N LYS A 546 28.67 23.70 15.50
CA LYS A 546 28.52 22.28 15.84
C LYS A 546 29.03 21.38 14.70
N TYR A 547 28.65 21.67 13.45
CA TYR A 547 29.12 20.90 12.29
C TYR A 547 30.65 20.96 12.12
N LYS A 548 31.26 22.12 12.37
CA LYS A 548 32.72 22.26 12.35
C LYS A 548 33.41 21.39 13.41
N LYS A 549 32.79 21.21 14.59
CA LYS A 549 33.32 20.27 15.59
C LYS A 549 33.34 18.85 15.05
N PHE A 550 32.25 18.40 14.40
CA PHE A 550 32.17 17.07 13.80
C PHE A 550 33.20 16.82 12.70
N ASN A 551 33.61 17.88 11.98
CA ASN A 551 34.64 17.79 10.94
C ASN A 551 36.08 17.74 11.50
N ASN A 552 36.33 18.32 12.68
CA ASN A 552 37.66 18.57 13.25
C ASN A 552 38.13 17.50 14.24
N VAL A 553 37.48 16.35 14.24
CA VAL A 553 37.75 15.28 15.18
C VAL A 553 39.02 14.50 14.81
N GLN A 554 39.86 14.24 15.82
CA GLN A 554 41.08 13.44 15.68
C GLN A 554 40.71 11.97 15.45
N TYR A 555 41.46 11.30 14.57
CA TYR A 555 41.17 9.96 14.08
C TYR A 555 40.92 8.95 15.22
N SER A 556 39.80 8.21 15.15
CA SER A 556 39.57 7.01 15.99
C SER A 556 40.20 5.79 15.34
N ASP A 557 40.41 4.71 16.10
CA ASP A 557 40.83 3.44 15.52
C ASP A 557 39.75 2.93 14.54
N TYR A 558 39.93 3.21 13.25
CA TYR A 558 39.04 2.80 12.16
C TYR A 558 38.74 1.30 12.21
N ASN A 559 39.69 0.50 12.66
CA ASN A 559 39.54 -0.94 12.79
C ASN A 559 38.51 -1.36 13.84
N LYS A 560 38.12 -0.47 14.75
CA LYS A 560 37.16 -0.76 15.81
C LYS A 560 35.74 -0.93 15.27
N TYR A 561 35.35 -0.13 14.28
CA TYR A 561 33.97 -0.08 13.79
C TYR A 561 33.81 -0.13 12.27
N CYS A 562 34.80 0.35 11.51
CA CYS A 562 34.61 0.66 10.09
C CYS A 562 35.19 -0.40 9.14
N LYS A 563 35.65 -1.56 9.62
CA LYS A 563 36.26 -2.60 8.75
C LYS A 563 35.35 -3.02 7.60
N ASP A 564 34.05 -3.12 7.85
CA ASP A 564 33.07 -3.64 6.90
C ASP A 564 32.77 -2.68 5.73
N ILE A 565 33.27 -1.44 5.78
CA ILE A 565 33.11 -0.46 4.69
C ILE A 565 34.35 -0.34 3.78
N CYS A 566 35.44 -1.09 4.04
CA CYS A 566 36.68 -0.98 3.26
C CYS A 566 36.45 -1.09 1.74
N ASN A 567 35.55 -1.99 1.34
CA ASN A 567 35.26 -2.29 -0.07
C ASN A 567 34.54 -1.15 -0.79
N LEU A 568 34.10 -0.11 -0.08
CA LEU A 568 33.43 1.05 -0.67
C LEU A 568 34.42 2.14 -1.12
N GLU A 569 35.64 2.16 -0.59
CA GLU A 569 36.63 3.22 -0.85
C GLU A 569 36.96 3.44 -2.34
N PRO A 570 37.12 2.40 -3.19
CA PRO A 570 37.39 2.61 -4.62
C PRO A 570 36.27 3.32 -5.37
N SER A 571 35.01 3.05 -4.99
CA SER A 571 33.83 3.65 -5.63
C SER A 571 33.39 4.95 -4.97
N PHE A 572 33.72 5.12 -3.69
CA PHE A 572 33.38 6.28 -2.87
C PHE A 572 34.62 6.75 -2.10
N PRO A 573 35.58 7.42 -2.77
CA PRO A 573 36.79 7.91 -2.13
C PRO A 573 36.48 8.79 -0.91
N GLY A 574 37.10 8.49 0.23
CA GLY A 574 36.87 9.19 1.50
C GLY A 574 35.77 8.59 2.38
N VAL A 575 35.10 7.51 1.96
CA VAL A 575 34.12 6.80 2.81
C VAL A 575 34.76 6.22 4.07
N LYS A 576 36.03 5.78 3.99
CA LYS A 576 36.79 5.32 5.15
C LYS A 576 36.96 6.44 6.19
N ASP A 577 37.44 7.60 5.75
CA ASP A 577 37.67 8.76 6.62
C ASP A 577 36.33 9.30 7.19
N LEU A 578 35.26 9.30 6.39
CA LEU A 578 33.92 9.63 6.87
C LEU A 578 33.45 8.71 7.99
N CYS A 579 33.61 7.39 7.85
CA CYS A 579 33.24 6.46 8.92
C CYS A 579 34.09 6.61 10.18
N ALA A 580 35.40 6.86 10.04
CA ALA A 580 36.26 7.11 11.18
C ALA A 580 35.83 8.37 11.96
N LYS A 581 35.47 9.45 11.24
CA LYS A 581 34.90 10.67 11.83
C LYS A 581 33.56 10.39 12.51
N ILE A 582 32.66 9.66 11.87
CA ILE A 582 31.37 9.26 12.45
C ILE A 582 31.58 8.48 13.75
N SER A 583 32.45 7.47 13.71
CA SER A 583 32.75 6.64 14.87
C SER A 583 33.21 7.47 16.05
N LYS A 584 34.14 8.40 15.82
CA LYS A 584 34.67 9.25 16.88
C LYS A 584 33.65 10.29 17.37
N ASN A 585 32.88 10.89 16.46
CA ASN A 585 31.78 11.79 16.82
C ASN A 585 30.77 11.09 17.73
N LEU A 586 30.39 9.86 17.41
CA LEU A 586 29.46 9.06 18.22
C LEU A 586 30.08 8.68 19.58
N GLU A 587 31.37 8.36 19.64
CA GLU A 587 32.08 8.15 20.92
C GLU A 587 32.08 9.40 21.79
N ASP A 588 32.38 10.56 21.20
CA ASP A 588 32.39 11.84 21.90
C ASP A 588 30.98 12.18 22.42
N ILE A 589 29.94 11.94 21.62
CA ILE A 589 28.54 12.09 22.06
C ILE A 589 28.22 11.13 23.20
N ALA A 590 28.61 9.86 23.11
CA ALA A 590 28.38 8.87 24.15
C ALA A 590 29.10 9.22 25.47
N SER A 591 30.20 9.96 25.41
CA SER A 591 30.94 10.41 26.60
C SER A 591 30.26 11.55 27.38
N LEU A 592 29.28 12.23 26.78
CA LEU A 592 28.55 13.32 27.43
C LEU A 592 27.65 12.78 28.54
N THR A 593 27.74 13.37 29.74
CA THR A 593 26.99 12.90 30.91
C THR A 593 25.55 13.38 30.93
N LYS A 594 25.26 14.55 30.36
CA LYS A 594 23.92 15.17 30.32
C LYS A 594 23.10 14.66 29.15
N LYS A 595 21.90 14.13 29.44
CA LYS A 595 20.98 13.59 28.42
C LYS A 595 20.55 14.63 27.39
N ASP A 596 20.18 15.84 27.83
CA ASP A 596 19.74 16.89 26.91
C ASP A 596 20.85 17.35 25.96
N GLU A 597 22.09 17.37 26.45
CA GLU A 597 23.26 17.69 25.64
C GLU A 597 23.56 16.56 24.64
N ARG A 598 23.40 15.29 25.04
CA ARG A 598 23.48 14.16 24.11
C ARG A 598 22.42 14.24 23.03
N ASN A 599 21.16 14.42 23.40
CA ASN A 599 20.06 14.57 22.45
C ASN A 599 20.34 15.71 21.46
N ASP A 600 20.76 16.88 21.95
CA ASP A 600 21.11 18.00 21.09
C ASP A 600 22.22 17.64 20.09
N ASN A 601 23.29 16.98 20.54
CA ASN A 601 24.36 16.57 19.63
C ASN A 601 23.93 15.46 18.66
N CYS A 602 23.13 14.48 19.10
CA CYS A 602 22.56 13.43 18.26
C CYS A 602 21.72 14.00 17.10
N GLU A 603 20.85 14.96 17.39
CA GLU A 603 19.98 15.57 16.39
C GLU A 603 20.78 16.43 15.38
N ASN A 604 21.79 17.19 15.84
CA ASN A 604 22.68 17.93 14.93
C ASN A 604 23.57 16.98 14.12
N PHE A 605 24.02 15.87 14.73
CA PHE A 605 24.80 14.83 14.07
C PHE A 605 24.01 14.17 12.94
N TYR A 606 22.71 13.93 13.13
CA TYR A 606 21.83 13.37 12.09
C TYR A 606 21.82 14.20 10.80
N TYR A 607 21.60 15.51 10.90
CA TYR A 607 21.55 16.37 9.71
C TYR A 607 22.92 16.55 9.07
N TRP A 608 23.99 16.66 9.88
CA TRP A 608 25.36 16.64 9.39
C TRP A 608 25.67 15.35 8.62
N LEU A 609 25.33 14.19 9.18
CA LEU A 609 25.52 12.89 8.55
C LEU A 609 24.73 12.79 7.24
N SER A 610 23.48 13.27 7.24
CA SER A 610 22.62 13.25 6.05
C SER A 610 23.22 14.05 4.89
N ASP A 611 23.79 15.23 5.16
CA ASP A 611 24.48 16.04 4.14
C ASP A 611 25.68 15.28 3.54
N TYR A 612 26.46 14.58 4.36
CA TYR A 612 27.60 13.78 3.90
C TYR A 612 27.18 12.54 3.12
N ILE A 613 26.15 11.82 3.56
CA ILE A 613 25.61 10.66 2.84
C ILE A 613 25.12 11.11 1.45
N TRP A 614 24.37 12.20 1.36
CA TRP A 614 23.87 12.70 0.07
C TRP A 614 24.98 13.19 -0.86
N ASN A 615 26.03 13.82 -0.34
CA ASN A 615 27.16 14.22 -1.17
C ASN A 615 27.96 13.01 -1.64
N MET A 616 28.20 12.03 -0.78
CA MET A 616 29.00 10.86 -1.09
C MET A 616 28.28 9.90 -2.05
N PHE A 617 27.04 9.54 -1.75
CA PHE A 617 26.31 8.49 -2.47
C PHE A 617 25.28 9.03 -3.48
N GLY A 618 24.99 10.33 -3.44
CA GLY A 618 23.95 10.99 -4.25
C GLY A 618 24.43 11.65 -5.53
N LYS A 619 25.73 11.61 -5.85
CA LYS A 619 26.24 12.14 -7.13
C LYS A 619 25.49 11.46 -8.29
N ASN A 620 24.84 12.27 -9.14
CA ASN A 620 24.04 11.85 -10.30
C ASN A 620 22.78 11.03 -9.99
N SER A 621 22.16 11.21 -8.82
CA SER A 621 21.01 10.42 -8.40
C SER A 621 19.94 11.27 -7.73
N GLU A 622 18.68 11.11 -8.16
CA GLU A 622 17.53 11.81 -7.56
C GLU A 622 17.09 11.17 -6.23
N HIS A 623 17.43 9.90 -5.99
CA HIS A 623 17.05 9.11 -4.81
C HIS A 623 18.21 8.21 -4.34
N LEU A 624 18.31 7.96 -3.03
CA LEU A 624 19.30 7.03 -2.45
C LEU A 624 18.73 5.64 -2.14
N GLU A 625 17.47 5.40 -2.53
CA GLU A 625 16.74 4.18 -2.23
C GLU A 625 17.44 2.93 -2.77
N ASN A 626 17.50 1.88 -1.94
CA ASN A 626 18.00 0.54 -2.28
C ASN A 626 19.46 0.49 -2.81
N LYS A 627 20.23 1.56 -2.64
CA LYS A 627 21.66 1.53 -2.91
C LYS A 627 22.35 0.67 -1.84
N SER A 628 22.86 -0.48 -2.28
CA SER A 628 23.55 -1.47 -1.44
C SER A 628 24.66 -0.84 -0.60
N GLU A 629 25.35 0.15 -1.14
CA GLU A 629 26.46 0.87 -0.53
C GLU A 629 25.99 1.80 0.59
N VAL A 630 24.87 2.50 0.38
CA VAL A 630 24.22 3.33 1.41
C VAL A 630 23.73 2.46 2.56
N LEU A 631 23.09 1.33 2.26
CA LEU A 631 22.60 0.40 3.28
C LEU A 631 23.73 -0.22 4.10
N LYS A 632 24.82 -0.63 3.45
CA LYS A 632 26.05 -1.10 4.12
C LYS A 632 26.69 -0.03 4.98
N PHE A 633 26.70 1.21 4.51
CA PHE A 633 27.24 2.32 5.28
C PHE A 633 26.39 2.61 6.53
N LEU A 634 25.07 2.71 6.36
CA LEU A 634 24.12 2.94 7.46
C LEU A 634 24.15 1.81 8.48
N SER A 635 24.28 0.55 8.07
CA SER A 635 24.36 -0.57 9.02
C SER A 635 25.56 -0.46 9.96
N VAL A 636 26.71 0.01 9.45
CA VAL A 636 27.88 0.27 10.28
C VAL A 636 27.64 1.44 11.24
N VAL A 637 27.05 2.54 10.77
CA VAL A 637 26.68 3.69 11.62
C VAL A 637 25.75 3.26 12.76
N TYR A 638 24.68 2.52 12.44
CA TYR A 638 23.78 2.00 13.47
C TYR A 638 24.49 1.01 14.41
N GLY A 639 25.34 0.13 13.88
CA GLY A 639 26.17 -0.77 14.68
C GLY A 639 27.03 -0.04 15.72
N ILE A 640 27.56 1.14 15.38
CA ILE A 640 28.30 2.00 16.31
C ILE A 640 27.38 2.53 17.41
N ILE A 641 26.24 3.13 17.02
CA ILE A 641 25.25 3.70 17.95
C ILE A 641 24.82 2.65 19.00
N TYR A 642 24.54 1.43 18.55
CA TYR A 642 24.17 0.32 19.45
C TYR A 642 25.32 -0.10 20.37
N ARG A 643 26.55 -0.26 19.86
CA ARG A 643 27.71 -0.63 20.68
C ARG A 643 28.03 0.41 21.75
N LEU A 644 27.79 1.68 21.45
CA LEU A 644 27.99 2.80 22.38
C LEU A 644 26.81 3.05 23.31
N ASN A 645 25.69 2.34 23.15
CA ASN A 645 24.48 2.46 23.97
C ASN A 645 23.95 3.90 24.05
N ILE A 646 23.83 4.55 22.89
CA ILE A 646 23.24 5.90 22.73
C ILE A 646 21.98 5.82 21.86
N PRO A 647 20.91 5.14 22.32
CA PRO A 647 19.69 4.97 21.53
C PRO A 647 19.01 6.30 21.16
N GLU A 648 19.25 7.38 21.90
CA GLU A 648 18.82 8.74 21.54
C GLU A 648 19.41 9.25 20.21
N CYS A 649 20.53 8.69 19.76
CA CYS A 649 21.13 8.97 18.46
C CYS A 649 20.55 8.12 17.32
N LEU A 650 19.59 7.24 17.59
CA LEU A 650 18.90 6.50 16.53
C LEU A 650 17.93 7.44 15.81
N PHE A 651 18.33 7.85 14.62
CA PHE A 651 17.49 8.65 13.73
C PHE A 651 16.81 7.76 12.69
N HIS A 652 15.58 8.11 12.31
CA HIS A 652 14.89 7.48 11.18
C HIS A 652 15.43 8.08 9.87
N TYR A 653 16.65 7.66 9.46
CA TYR A 653 17.14 8.01 8.14
C TYR A 653 16.31 7.28 7.09
N SER A 654 15.46 8.02 6.40
CA SER A 654 14.69 7.51 5.26
C SER A 654 15.54 7.65 4.00
N SER A 655 16.05 6.54 3.46
CA SER A 655 16.70 6.52 2.14
C SER A 655 15.75 6.88 1.00
N TYR A 656 14.44 6.94 1.26
CA TYR A 656 13.39 7.36 0.34
C TYR A 656 13.27 8.89 0.25
N ASP A 657 13.66 9.61 1.31
CA ASP A 657 13.53 11.06 1.33
C ASP A 657 14.54 11.67 0.37
N ARG A 658 14.04 12.42 -0.62
CA ARG A 658 14.92 13.21 -1.50
C ARG A 658 15.68 14.27 -0.71
N LYS A 659 16.80 14.73 -1.27
CA LYS A 659 17.65 15.77 -0.68
C LYS A 659 16.89 17.05 -0.31
N ASP A 660 15.96 17.49 -1.15
CA ASP A 660 15.11 18.65 -0.87
C ASP A 660 14.22 18.43 0.36
N ILE A 661 13.59 17.25 0.48
CA ILE A 661 12.74 16.90 1.62
C ILE A 661 13.55 16.84 2.92
N ILE A 662 14.75 16.25 2.91
CA ILE A 662 15.64 16.26 4.09
C ILE A 662 15.99 17.70 4.48
N ASN A 663 16.24 18.57 3.50
CA ASN A 663 16.54 19.97 3.75
C ASN A 663 15.33 20.72 4.35
N GLU A 664 14.11 20.47 3.87
CA GLU A 664 12.89 21.02 4.47
C GLU A 664 12.71 20.58 5.92
N LYS A 665 12.85 19.27 6.20
CA LYS A 665 12.78 18.71 7.56
C LYS A 665 13.83 19.35 8.47
N LYS A 666 15.06 19.54 7.98
CA LYS A 666 16.17 20.22 8.67
C LYS A 666 15.80 21.63 9.09
N HIS A 667 15.22 22.43 8.19
CA HIS A 667 14.86 23.81 8.50
C HIS A 667 13.65 23.92 9.43
N LEU A 668 12.64 23.05 9.30
CA LEU A 668 11.53 22.96 10.25
C LEU A 668 12.03 22.62 11.66
N TYR A 669 12.86 21.58 11.78
CA TYR A 669 13.45 21.18 13.04
C TYR A 669 14.23 22.33 13.70
N TYR A 670 15.13 23.01 12.96
CA TYR A 670 15.91 24.11 13.52
C TYR A 670 15.04 25.32 13.89
N TYR A 671 14.02 25.61 13.10
CA TYR A 671 13.05 26.65 13.42
C TYR A 671 12.36 26.37 14.77
N PHE A 672 11.77 25.19 14.95
CA PHE A 672 11.09 24.84 16.20
C PHE A 672 12.04 24.74 17.39
N LYS A 673 13.26 24.23 17.18
CA LYS A 673 14.27 24.08 18.23
C LYS A 673 14.80 25.41 18.73
N TYR A 674 15.07 26.34 17.82
CA TYR A 674 15.63 27.65 18.14
C TYR A 674 14.60 28.78 18.12
N TYR A 675 13.30 28.47 18.09
CA TYR A 675 12.21 29.45 18.00
C TYR A 675 12.35 30.59 19.00
N ASN A 676 12.62 30.29 20.28
CA ASN A 676 12.77 31.32 21.31
C ASN A 676 13.98 32.22 21.06
N ILE A 677 15.08 31.68 20.53
CA ILE A 677 16.26 32.47 20.16
C ILE A 677 15.93 33.36 18.97
N ILE A 678 15.29 32.81 17.93
CA ILE A 678 14.84 33.57 16.76
C ILE A 678 13.91 34.72 17.19
N ARG A 679 12.89 34.41 18.00
CA ARG A 679 11.95 35.40 18.55
C ARG A 679 12.64 36.48 19.37
N ASN A 680 13.55 36.10 20.28
CA ASN A 680 14.28 37.07 21.08
C ASN A 680 15.23 37.94 20.24
N LEU A 681 15.83 37.40 19.18
CA LEU A 681 16.65 38.18 18.26
C LEU A 681 15.80 39.22 17.51
N ILE A 682 14.59 38.84 17.11
CA ILE A 682 13.60 39.75 16.51
C ILE A 682 13.21 40.87 17.49
N ASP A 683 12.93 40.52 18.75
CA ASP A 683 12.50 41.47 19.77
C ASP A 683 13.63 42.47 20.16
N ASN A 684 14.90 42.08 20.00
CA ASN A 684 16.06 42.86 20.46
C ASN A 684 16.88 43.57 19.36
N ASN A 685 16.84 43.14 18.09
CA ASN A 685 17.67 43.72 17.02
C ASN A 685 16.90 44.76 16.18
N LYS A 686 17.28 46.03 16.32
CA LYS A 686 16.89 47.16 15.44
C LYS A 686 17.90 47.44 14.31
N GLU A 687 18.77 46.48 13.95
CA GLU A 687 19.70 46.66 12.82
C GLU A 687 19.02 46.25 11.50
N GLU A 688 18.80 47.23 10.63
CA GLU A 688 18.18 47.11 9.29
C GLU A 688 18.85 46.06 8.39
N THR A 689 20.13 45.76 8.61
CA THR A 689 20.98 44.96 7.71
C THR A 689 20.74 43.45 7.77
N GLN A 690 20.13 42.91 8.83
CA GLN A 690 19.78 41.48 8.92
C GLN A 690 18.28 41.21 8.80
N LYS A 691 17.45 42.27 8.82
CA LYS A 691 15.98 42.15 8.76
C LYS A 691 15.54 41.35 7.53
N GLU A 692 16.13 41.62 6.37
CA GLU A 692 15.78 40.94 5.12
C GLU A 692 16.09 39.43 5.15
N ASP A 693 17.25 39.02 5.66
CA ASP A 693 17.63 37.60 5.77
C ASP A 693 16.67 36.84 6.71
N TYR A 694 16.29 37.44 7.85
CA TYR A 694 15.30 36.85 8.76
C TYR A 694 13.91 36.83 8.12
N CYS A 695 13.48 37.90 7.45
CA CYS A 695 12.21 37.94 6.73
C CYS A 695 12.14 36.80 5.70
N GLN A 696 13.18 36.60 4.89
CA GLN A 696 13.21 35.52 3.90
C GLN A 696 13.23 34.12 4.53
N TYR A 697 13.98 33.92 5.62
CA TYR A 697 14.02 32.62 6.31
C TYR A 697 12.70 32.31 7.00
N ILE A 698 12.11 33.26 7.71
CA ILE A 698 10.83 33.06 8.41
C ILE A 698 9.72 32.84 7.39
N ASN A 699 9.72 33.57 6.27
CA ASN A 699 8.77 33.35 5.19
C ASN A 699 8.90 31.94 4.60
N TYR A 700 10.13 31.47 4.38
CA TYR A 700 10.37 30.08 3.98
C TYR A 700 9.87 29.07 5.03
N THR A 701 10.12 29.30 6.32
CA THR A 701 9.59 28.42 7.38
C THR A 701 8.06 28.48 7.48
N ARG A 702 7.41 29.60 7.14
CA ARG A 702 5.94 29.70 7.03
C ARG A 702 5.43 28.77 5.95
N ASP A 703 6.03 28.84 4.76
CA ASP A 703 5.63 27.99 3.63
C ASP A 703 5.81 26.50 3.98
N LEU A 704 6.88 26.14 4.69
CA LEU A 704 7.06 24.79 5.22
C LEU A 704 6.04 24.43 6.30
N TYR A 705 5.73 25.34 7.23
CA TYR A 705 4.74 25.13 8.27
C TYR A 705 3.37 24.80 7.66
N GLU A 706 2.90 25.63 6.72
CA GLU A 706 1.64 25.43 6.02
C GLU A 706 1.62 24.15 5.16
N LYS A 707 2.75 23.78 4.56
CA LYS A 707 2.88 22.54 3.78
C LYS A 707 2.73 21.29 4.66
N TYR A 708 3.32 21.30 5.86
CA TYR A 708 3.42 20.10 6.69
C TYR A 708 2.32 19.97 7.76
N ILE A 709 1.58 21.04 8.09
CA ILE A 709 0.52 20.96 9.12
C ILE A 709 -0.53 19.88 8.81
N SER A 710 -0.99 19.77 7.57
CA SER A 710 -2.01 18.77 7.18
C SER A 710 -1.49 17.34 7.15
N ILE A 711 -0.16 17.17 7.07
CA ILE A 711 0.51 15.87 7.06
C ILE A 711 0.83 15.43 8.49
N CYS A 712 1.23 16.39 9.32
CA CYS A 712 1.84 16.12 10.63
C CYS A 712 0.88 16.30 11.80
N CYS A 713 -0.29 16.92 11.62
CA CYS A 713 -1.21 17.27 12.72
C CYS A 713 -2.60 16.68 12.54
N SER A 714 -3.16 16.17 13.63
CA SER A 714 -4.60 15.91 13.77
C SER A 714 -5.08 16.35 15.15
N CYS A 715 -6.03 17.28 15.19
CA CYS A 715 -6.53 17.88 16.42
C CYS A 715 -7.97 17.41 16.69
N PHE A 716 -8.40 17.39 17.95
CA PHE A 716 -9.80 17.12 18.30
C PHE A 716 -10.45 18.36 18.89
N SER A 717 -11.71 18.60 18.52
CA SER A 717 -12.45 19.82 18.92
C SER A 717 -12.59 19.98 20.44
N ASP A 718 -12.58 18.86 21.18
CA ASP A 718 -12.77 18.82 22.64
C ASP A 718 -11.42 18.76 23.41
N SER A 719 -10.28 18.59 22.74
CA SER A 719 -8.95 18.55 23.37
C SER A 719 -8.12 19.78 23.03
N LYS A 720 -7.39 20.32 24.02
CA LYS A 720 -6.36 21.35 23.77
C LYS A 720 -5.10 20.77 23.10
N GLU A 721 -4.99 19.45 23.01
CA GLU A 721 -3.83 18.73 22.50
C GLU A 721 -4.12 18.15 21.11
N CYS A 722 -3.18 18.37 20.19
CA CYS A 722 -3.17 17.76 18.86
C CYS A 722 -2.25 16.54 18.84
N SER A 723 -2.61 15.53 18.05
CA SER A 723 -1.73 14.42 17.71
C SER A 723 -0.68 14.89 16.70
N GLU A 724 0.60 14.64 17.03
CA GLU A 724 1.76 14.95 16.19
C GLU A 724 2.32 13.67 15.58
N TYR A 725 2.33 13.57 14.25
CA TYR A 725 2.85 12.41 13.51
C TYR A 725 4.31 12.57 13.07
N CYS A 726 4.84 13.79 13.09
CA CYS A 726 6.19 14.14 12.64
C CYS A 726 7.02 14.73 13.79
N LYS A 727 6.99 14.08 14.97
CA LYS A 727 7.55 14.62 16.23
C LYS A 727 9.03 14.95 16.14
N GLU A 728 9.75 14.38 15.18
CA GLU A 728 11.18 14.56 14.98
C GLU A 728 11.53 15.96 14.43
N TYR A 729 10.62 16.62 13.72
CA TYR A 729 10.91 17.90 13.05
C TYR A 729 9.75 18.90 13.01
N TYR A 730 8.54 18.53 13.47
CA TYR A 730 7.36 19.37 13.39
C TYR A 730 6.61 19.43 14.73
N LYS A 731 6.05 20.61 15.08
CA LYS A 731 5.18 20.80 16.26
C LYS A 731 3.80 21.31 15.86
N CYS A 732 2.75 20.67 16.37
CA CYS A 732 1.35 21.01 16.11
C CYS A 732 0.82 22.00 17.14
N ASP A 733 1.46 23.16 17.22
CA ASP A 733 1.08 24.23 18.14
C ASP A 733 1.08 25.58 17.43
N LYS A 734 -0.09 26.25 17.48
CA LYS A 734 -0.34 27.56 16.90
C LYS A 734 0.68 28.62 17.35
N SER A 735 1.21 28.50 18.57
CA SER A 735 2.16 29.46 19.13
C SER A 735 3.48 29.56 18.36
N TYR A 736 3.80 28.54 17.57
CA TYR A 736 4.98 28.50 16.71
C TYR A 736 4.70 28.96 15.28
N TYR A 737 3.51 29.47 14.96
CA TYR A 737 3.19 29.89 13.60
C TYR A 737 4.13 31.02 13.12
N PRO A 738 4.89 30.83 12.03
CA PRO A 738 5.89 31.81 11.59
C PRO A 738 5.29 33.16 11.15
N GLY A 739 4.01 33.19 10.76
CA GLY A 739 3.33 34.43 10.36
C GLY A 739 3.35 35.52 11.43
N ASP A 740 3.28 35.13 12.71
CA ASP A 740 3.31 36.08 13.82
C ASP A 740 4.67 36.78 13.94
N LEU A 741 5.76 36.09 13.58
CA LEU A 741 7.11 36.64 13.58
C LEU A 741 7.33 37.58 12.38
N LEU A 742 6.76 37.27 11.22
CA LEU A 742 6.81 38.14 10.03
C LEU A 742 6.12 39.48 10.30
N TYR A 743 4.95 39.44 10.95
CA TYR A 743 4.20 40.64 11.33
C TYR A 743 5.01 41.50 12.31
N LYS A 744 5.61 40.88 13.34
CA LYS A 744 6.45 41.58 14.32
C LYS A 744 7.70 42.23 13.71
N LEU A 745 8.29 41.60 12.69
CA LEU A 745 9.44 42.13 11.98
C LEU A 745 9.11 43.22 10.97
N ASP A 746 7.83 43.48 10.66
CA ASP A 746 7.40 44.40 9.61
C ASP A 746 8.03 44.04 8.24
N CYS A 747 7.93 42.75 7.87
CA CYS A 747 8.43 42.24 6.59
C CYS A 747 7.48 42.61 5.42
N LYS A 748 8.04 43.11 4.31
CA LYS A 748 7.27 43.49 3.12
C LYS A 748 7.08 42.30 2.17
N PHE A 749 6.10 41.44 2.45
CA PHE A 749 5.66 40.37 1.56
C PHE A 749 4.19 40.55 1.17
N ASP A 750 3.82 40.13 -0.04
CA ASP A 750 2.41 40.01 -0.42
C ASP A 750 1.73 39.05 0.57
N ILE A 751 0.59 39.45 1.13
CA ILE A 751 -0.16 38.65 2.10
C ILE A 751 -1.23 37.84 1.37
N PRO A 752 -1.14 36.50 1.29
CA PRO A 752 -2.33 35.66 1.21
C PRO A 752 -2.83 35.27 2.61
N LYS A 753 -4.07 35.68 2.85
CA LYS A 753 -4.98 35.48 4.00
C LYS A 753 -5.19 34.00 4.42
N LYS A 754 -4.38 33.44 5.31
CA LYS A 754 -4.85 32.32 6.17
C LYS A 754 -4.55 32.61 7.61
N ASN A 755 -5.60 32.71 8.41
CA ASN A 755 -5.46 32.79 9.86
C ASN A 755 -4.93 31.43 10.37
N VAL A 756 -4.00 31.42 11.33
CA VAL A 756 -3.53 30.18 11.98
C VAL A 756 -4.70 29.33 12.50
N ASP A 757 -5.79 29.97 12.93
CA ASP A 757 -7.01 29.28 13.33
C ASP A 757 -7.69 28.54 12.18
N GLU A 758 -7.67 29.07 10.96
CA GLU A 758 -8.21 28.40 9.78
C GLU A 758 -7.37 27.20 9.35
N LEU A 759 -6.04 27.32 9.46
CA LEU A 759 -5.14 26.19 9.23
C LEU A 759 -5.42 25.05 10.21
N PHE A 760 -5.62 25.36 11.48
CA PHE A 760 -5.95 24.35 12.48
C PHE A 760 -7.37 23.81 12.34
N LYS A 761 -8.34 24.59 11.85
CA LYS A 761 -9.68 24.07 11.53
C LYS A 761 -9.63 22.93 10.52
N GLN A 762 -8.72 22.98 9.53
CA GLN A 762 -8.59 21.94 8.50
C GLN A 762 -8.10 20.61 9.05
N VAL A 763 -7.34 20.62 10.15
CA VAL A 763 -6.80 19.42 10.80
C VAL A 763 -7.58 19.03 12.06
N THR A 764 -8.64 19.78 12.41
CA THR A 764 -9.46 19.51 13.59
C THR A 764 -10.66 18.63 13.22
N ILE A 765 -10.72 17.44 13.81
CA ILE A 765 -11.84 16.50 13.67
C ILE A 765 -12.96 16.92 14.62
N LYS A 766 -14.19 17.03 14.12
CA LYS A 766 -15.38 17.31 14.94
C LYS A 766 -15.91 16.02 15.55
N LYS A 767 -16.45 16.12 16.76
CA LYS A 767 -17.07 15.00 17.47
C LYS A 767 -18.21 14.35 16.67
N ASP A 768 -18.96 15.14 15.92
CA ASP A 768 -20.07 14.66 15.09
C ASP A 768 -19.58 13.75 13.94
N ASP A 769 -18.38 14.03 13.41
CA ASP A 769 -17.73 13.20 12.38
C ASP A 769 -17.28 11.84 12.97
N LEU A 770 -16.87 11.83 14.24
CA LEU A 770 -16.56 10.60 14.99
C LEU A 770 -17.80 9.78 15.35
N ILE A 771 -18.92 10.43 15.69
CA ILE A 771 -20.21 9.75 15.96
C ILE A 771 -20.73 9.07 14.69
N MET A 772 -20.51 9.67 13.52
CA MET A 772 -20.83 9.07 12.23
C MET A 772 -19.96 7.84 11.94
N PHE A 773 -18.67 7.89 12.28
CA PHE A 773 -17.75 6.74 12.20
C PHE A 773 -18.10 5.63 13.21
N GLN A 774 -18.47 5.98 14.44
CA GLN A 774 -18.78 5.02 15.50
C GLN A 774 -20.10 4.27 15.22
N LYS A 775 -21.09 4.94 14.62
CA LYS A 775 -22.33 4.31 14.13
C LYS A 775 -22.10 3.35 12.95
N GLY A 776 -21.01 3.51 12.20
CA GLY A 776 -20.61 2.57 11.15
C GLY A 776 -19.85 1.33 11.65
N ILE A 777 -19.24 1.40 12.85
CA ILE A 777 -18.40 0.31 13.40
C ILE A 777 -19.20 -0.60 14.36
N THR A 778 -20.32 -0.15 14.93
CA THR A 778 -21.24 -1.06 15.63
C THR A 778 -22.09 -1.84 14.64
N ARG A 779 -21.72 -3.11 14.37
CA ARG A 779 -22.62 -4.08 13.74
C ARG A 779 -23.97 -4.13 14.46
N PRO A 780 -25.09 -4.40 13.74
CA PRO A 780 -26.43 -4.25 14.27
C PRO A 780 -26.70 -5.32 15.33
N SER A 781 -26.87 -4.89 16.58
CA SER A 781 -27.72 -5.64 17.51
C SER A 781 -29.13 -5.59 16.96
N ILE A 782 -29.63 -6.74 16.52
CA ILE A 782 -31.03 -6.94 16.12
C ILE A 782 -31.92 -6.59 17.31
N GLN A 783 -32.66 -5.49 17.19
CA GLN A 783 -34.02 -5.41 17.71
C GLN A 783 -34.94 -4.87 16.62
N PRO A 784 -36.18 -5.40 16.52
CA PRO A 784 -36.97 -5.31 15.30
C PRO A 784 -37.68 -3.96 15.20
N ALA A 785 -37.58 -3.35 14.02
CA ALA A 785 -38.45 -2.25 13.60
C ALA A 785 -39.88 -2.78 13.39
N GLN A 786 -40.61 -3.02 14.47
CA GLN A 786 -42.06 -3.08 14.43
C GLN A 786 -42.56 -1.66 14.64
N ASN A 787 -42.96 -0.99 13.55
CA ASN A 787 -43.96 0.10 13.46
C ASN A 787 -43.78 0.99 12.21
N ASP A 788 -43.22 0.48 11.11
CA ASP A 788 -43.37 1.13 9.81
C ASP A 788 -44.66 0.65 9.12
N PRO A 789 -45.67 1.53 8.91
CA PRO A 789 -46.90 1.18 8.21
C PRO A 789 -46.64 0.64 6.79
N PHE A 790 -45.58 1.10 6.13
CA PHE A 790 -45.24 0.70 4.77
C PHE A 790 -44.67 -0.72 4.73
N TYR A 791 -43.85 -1.09 5.73
CA TYR A 791 -43.33 -2.45 5.87
C TYR A 791 -44.45 -3.47 6.09
N ASN A 792 -45.43 -3.15 6.93
CA ASN A 792 -46.59 -4.01 7.17
C ASN A 792 -47.46 -4.19 5.93
N ILE A 793 -47.66 -3.13 5.13
CA ILE A 793 -48.41 -3.20 3.86
C ILE A 793 -47.66 -4.06 2.84
N VAL A 794 -46.35 -3.87 2.72
CA VAL A 794 -45.49 -4.61 1.79
C VAL A 794 -45.42 -6.10 2.17
N VAL A 795 -45.20 -6.42 3.45
CA VAL A 795 -45.18 -7.80 3.94
C VAL A 795 -46.55 -8.46 3.75
N PHE A 796 -47.65 -7.76 3.99
CA PHE A 796 -48.99 -8.29 3.76
C PHE A 796 -49.26 -8.56 2.27
N ALA A 797 -48.84 -7.64 1.39
CA ALA A 797 -48.97 -7.81 -0.07
C ALA A 797 -48.13 -8.98 -0.60
N PHE A 798 -46.87 -9.11 -0.16
CA PHE A 798 -46.00 -10.21 -0.58
C PHE A 798 -46.40 -11.55 0.04
N SER A 799 -46.95 -11.56 1.27
CA SER A 799 -47.50 -12.77 1.88
C SER A 799 -48.74 -13.26 1.14
N LEU A 800 -49.64 -12.34 0.73
CA LEU A 800 -50.79 -12.68 -0.11
C LEU A 800 -50.34 -13.23 -1.48
N LEU A 801 -49.38 -12.58 -2.15
CA LEU A 801 -48.83 -13.06 -3.42
C LEU A 801 -48.17 -14.44 -3.30
N GLY A 802 -47.44 -14.67 -2.21
CA GLY A 802 -46.85 -15.98 -1.89
C GLY A 802 -47.91 -17.06 -1.68
N ILE A 803 -49.00 -16.74 -0.98
CA ILE A 803 -50.14 -17.63 -0.79
C ILE A 803 -50.81 -17.97 -2.14
N PHE A 804 -51.02 -16.98 -3.03
CA PHE A 804 -51.54 -17.23 -4.38
C PHE A 804 -50.59 -18.09 -5.23
N PHE A 805 -49.28 -17.88 -5.11
CA PHE A 805 -48.28 -18.71 -5.79
C PHE A 805 -48.28 -20.14 -5.27
N MET A 806 -48.40 -20.34 -3.95
CA MET A 806 -48.48 -21.67 -3.36
C MET A 806 -49.78 -22.37 -3.76
N PHE A 807 -50.93 -21.67 -3.77
CA PHE A 807 -52.19 -22.24 -4.30
C PHE A 807 -52.10 -22.59 -5.78
N PHE A 808 -51.38 -21.81 -6.60
CA PHE A 808 -51.14 -22.12 -8.01
C PHE A 808 -50.25 -23.36 -8.19
N ILE A 809 -49.21 -23.51 -7.37
CA ILE A 809 -48.35 -24.70 -7.34
C ILE A 809 -49.15 -25.92 -6.86
N PHE A 810 -49.89 -25.83 -5.76
CA PHE A 810 -50.74 -26.94 -5.30
C PHE A 810 -51.86 -27.27 -6.29
N TYR A 811 -52.44 -26.29 -6.99
CA TYR A 811 -53.39 -26.53 -8.08
C TYR A 811 -52.76 -27.29 -9.27
N LYS A 812 -51.48 -27.03 -9.56
CA LYS A 812 -50.72 -27.69 -10.64
C LYS A 812 -50.15 -29.06 -10.24
N PHE A 813 -49.90 -29.30 -8.95
CA PHE A 813 -49.16 -30.47 -8.45
C PHE A 813 -49.94 -31.39 -7.46
N THR A 814 -51.20 -31.08 -7.13
CA THR A 814 -52.11 -31.95 -6.31
C THR A 814 -53.20 -32.55 -7.21
N PRO A 815 -53.70 -33.80 -7.00
CA PRO A 815 -54.64 -34.45 -7.93
C PRO A 815 -56.05 -33.84 -7.98
N PHE A 816 -56.28 -32.68 -7.34
CA PHE A 816 -57.54 -31.93 -7.44
C PHE A 816 -57.73 -31.27 -8.82
N GLY A 817 -56.65 -30.91 -9.53
CA GLY A 817 -56.73 -30.44 -10.92
C GLY A 817 -57.27 -31.50 -11.88
N SER A 818 -57.00 -32.78 -11.60
CA SER A 818 -57.49 -33.92 -12.38
C SER A 818 -58.97 -34.24 -12.13
N TRP A 819 -59.56 -33.70 -11.05
CA TRP A 819 -60.98 -33.93 -10.72
C TRP A 819 -61.91 -32.92 -11.41
N LEU A 820 -61.44 -31.68 -11.63
CA LEU A 820 -62.19 -30.65 -12.37
C LEU A 820 -62.11 -30.80 -13.90
N HIS A 821 -61.19 -31.61 -14.42
CA HIS A 821 -61.11 -31.91 -15.87
C HIS A 821 -61.77 -33.23 -16.29
N LYS A 822 -62.62 -33.81 -15.44
CA LYS A 822 -63.44 -34.98 -15.79
C LYS A 822 -64.76 -34.59 -16.48
N ARG A 823 -64.74 -33.71 -17.48
CA ARG A 823 -65.87 -33.51 -18.42
C ARG A 823 -65.47 -32.66 -19.64
N LYS A 824 -64.72 -33.27 -20.55
CA LYS A 824 -64.71 -33.10 -22.02
C LYS A 824 -63.38 -33.68 -22.55
N LEU A 825 -63.34 -34.99 -22.77
CA LEU A 825 -63.57 -35.61 -24.09
C LEU A 825 -62.38 -35.48 -25.06
N LYS A 826 -61.68 -36.62 -25.16
CA LYS A 826 -61.20 -37.29 -26.40
C LYS A 826 -59.98 -36.72 -27.15
N LYS A 827 -59.02 -37.66 -27.30
CA LYS A 827 -58.05 -37.86 -28.41
C LYS A 827 -56.72 -37.08 -28.36
N LYS A 828 -55.71 -37.65 -27.70
CA LYS A 828 -54.55 -38.35 -28.31
C LYS A 828 -53.33 -38.35 -27.35
N ASN A 829 -53.25 -39.35 -26.48
CA ASN A 829 -52.02 -39.84 -25.84
C ASN A 829 -51.77 -41.26 -26.37
N ILE A 830 -51.01 -41.43 -27.47
CA ILE A 830 -50.37 -42.71 -27.86
C ILE A 830 -49.23 -42.34 -28.83
N SER A 831 -48.03 -41.98 -28.36
CA SER A 831 -46.84 -41.86 -29.24
C SER A 831 -45.48 -41.87 -28.52
N TYR A 832 -45.41 -41.63 -27.22
CA TYR A 832 -44.12 -41.65 -26.51
C TYR A 832 -43.91 -42.88 -25.61
N ASP A 833 -44.98 -43.61 -25.26
CA ASP A 833 -44.88 -44.92 -24.59
C ASP A 833 -44.29 -46.03 -25.47
N ILE A 834 -44.27 -45.87 -26.80
CA ILE A 834 -43.79 -46.92 -27.73
C ILE A 834 -42.24 -46.94 -27.83
N ARG A 835 -41.52 -45.89 -27.42
CA ARG A 835 -40.05 -45.81 -27.63
C ARG A 835 -39.22 -46.24 -26.41
N GLU A 836 -39.74 -46.14 -25.19
CA GLU A 836 -39.06 -46.64 -23.98
C GLU A 836 -39.29 -48.14 -23.73
N GLU A 837 -40.45 -48.70 -24.12
CA GLU A 837 -40.67 -50.15 -24.10
C GLU A 837 -39.82 -50.90 -25.16
N TYR A 838 -39.58 -50.30 -26.34
CA TYR A 838 -38.74 -50.90 -27.39
C TYR A 838 -37.24 -50.94 -27.05
N MET A 839 -36.73 -49.95 -26.31
CA MET A 839 -35.31 -49.90 -25.92
C MET A 839 -34.98 -50.78 -24.70
N LYS A 840 -35.99 -51.11 -23.87
CA LYS A 840 -35.86 -52.08 -22.76
C LYS A 840 -36.04 -53.53 -23.21
N GLU A 841 -36.77 -53.83 -24.29
CA GLU A 841 -36.81 -55.17 -24.89
C GLU A 841 -35.54 -55.55 -25.68
N ILE A 842 -34.79 -54.59 -26.23
CA ILE A 842 -33.54 -54.85 -26.97
C ILE A 842 -32.36 -55.20 -26.03
N LYS A 843 -32.39 -54.76 -24.76
CA LYS A 843 -31.30 -55.01 -23.80
C LYS A 843 -31.37 -56.40 -23.13
N ASN A 844 -32.46 -57.16 -23.30
CA ASN A 844 -32.71 -58.43 -22.61
C ASN A 844 -32.92 -59.67 -23.51
N LYS A 845 -32.72 -59.58 -24.84
CA LYS A 845 -32.68 -60.75 -25.74
C LYS A 845 -31.31 -60.95 -26.39
N GLY A 846 -30.27 -60.97 -25.56
CA GLY A 846 -29.02 -61.67 -25.84
C GLY A 846 -29.08 -63.09 -25.26
N GLY A 847 -29.73 -64.01 -25.98
CA GLY A 847 -29.86 -65.41 -25.56
C GLY A 847 -30.55 -66.31 -26.59
N LYS A 848 -29.72 -66.89 -27.47
CA LYS A 848 -29.88 -68.15 -28.24
C LYS A 848 -30.58 -68.13 -29.63
N ASN A 849 -29.71 -68.20 -30.64
CA ASN A 849 -29.68 -69.07 -31.83
C ASN A 849 -30.91 -69.19 -32.76
N ALA A 850 -30.73 -68.76 -34.02
CA ALA A 850 -30.83 -69.64 -35.20
C ALA A 850 -30.17 -69.01 -36.45
N ASN A 851 -29.51 -69.86 -37.23
CA ASN A 851 -28.69 -69.59 -38.41
C ASN A 851 -29.48 -68.97 -39.59
N LEU A 852 -28.82 -68.15 -40.44
CA LEU A 852 -28.70 -68.37 -41.91
C LEU A 852 -28.05 -67.19 -42.69
N LYS A 853 -26.82 -67.44 -43.17
CA LYS A 853 -26.14 -67.07 -44.45
C LYS A 853 -26.30 -65.67 -45.11
N SER A 854 -25.18 -64.93 -45.09
CA SER A 854 -24.36 -64.40 -46.21
C SER A 854 -25.00 -63.77 -47.47
N LYS A 855 -24.65 -62.49 -47.75
CA LYS A 855 -23.79 -62.10 -48.90
C LYS A 855 -23.44 -60.59 -48.91
N ASN A 856 -22.16 -60.31 -49.14
CA ASN A 856 -21.58 -59.00 -49.45
C ASN A 856 -22.15 -58.36 -50.72
N ARG A 857 -22.37 -57.03 -50.72
CA ARG A 857 -22.11 -56.16 -51.89
C ARG A 857 -21.99 -54.68 -51.48
N ARG A 858 -20.98 -54.02 -52.05
CA ARG A 858 -20.61 -52.59 -51.96
C ARG A 858 -21.33 -51.77 -53.06
N MET A 859 -21.36 -50.43 -52.86
CA MET A 859 -21.37 -49.29 -53.82
C MET A 859 -22.49 -48.29 -53.51
N GLN A 860 -22.42 -46.98 -53.77
CA GLN A 860 -21.39 -45.92 -53.99
C GLN A 860 -22.22 -44.63 -54.26
N ILE A 861 -21.78 -43.45 -53.75
CA ILE A 861 -21.73 -42.10 -54.42
C ILE A 861 -23.09 -41.50 -54.92
N ALA A 862 -23.45 -40.20 -54.94
CA ALA A 862 -22.76 -38.90 -55.03
C ALA A 862 -23.64 -37.74 -54.50
N TYR A 863 -22.97 -36.59 -54.38
CA TYR A 863 -23.41 -35.23 -54.05
C TYR A 863 -24.41 -34.58 -55.03
N GLN A 864 -25.12 -33.54 -54.57
CA GLN A 864 -25.27 -32.29 -55.35
C GLN A 864 -25.56 -31.04 -54.50
N ASN A 865 -24.96 -29.95 -54.95
CA ASN A 865 -24.94 -28.57 -54.44
C ASN A 865 -26.31 -27.86 -54.49
N ASN A 866 -26.52 -26.92 -53.56
CA ASN A 866 -26.39 -25.47 -53.79
C ASN A 866 -26.39 -24.70 -52.47
#